data_AF-A0A957PTA5-F1
#
_entry.id   AF-A0A957PTA5-F1
#
_cell.length_a   1.000
_cell.length_b   1.000
_cell.length_c   1.000
_cell.angle_alpha   90.00
_cell.angle_beta   90.00
_cell.angle_gamma   90.00
#
_symmetry.space_group_name_H-M   'P 1'
#
loop_
_entity.id
_entity.type
_entity.pdbx_description
1 polymer ?
#
loop_
_entity_poly.entity_id
_entity_poly.type
_entity_poly.pdbx_seq_one_letter_code
_entity_poly.pdbx_strand_id
1 'polypeptide(L)'
;MKRTSRMLSLALLLLGLMALVWACAPAEEPIAVETVELEPQAIVDAVTKGGCSACHAIPGIPGAVGVIGPDLASISTVAAEHIADGSYTGKAKTAEEFILESITNPEAYLSQHCPAGMCQPGLMPATLKDTLTSEEINLIVGYLATLPGGESIMTDANVAVDTSNADVSLSEEDFAWAKQTFFDRCAGCHGTLRKGATGPALTPDLTLAKGTVALSSIIFNGTLKGMPDWGKQGFFTQEQTDIMAKYLQNEPPTPPEMSMEQMKATWKVFIAPEDRPTEPQTTRNWQNYFSVTLRDAGQVAIIDGDTYEIVAKVDTGYAVHISRMSATGRYVYVIGRDGKLALVDLWMEIPEKVAEVQTCYDARSVEVSKYEGELGDFTDKYAIVGCYWPSHFTILDGQTLEPMKITSVRGYTADTNTYVGDPRVAAILASEFKPEWIVNVKETGQVWLVNYQDPMNLTIKMINSALYLHDGGWDSTQRYFLVAANQSNKIVVVDALEGDLEAMVDTPEVPHPGRGANWIDPEFGPVWSTPHLSANSLIAIGTDPEGNPDSAWKVVRNIELPGAGSLFVKTHPNSKWVWVDFVLNSDEKLQRTVCVIAKENPTEVYKCWEAADYGRAVHFEYNMDGTEVWVSIWGSADQPGKTGEIVIYNDETLEEIARIKDLITPTGKFNVYNTIHEVY
;
A
#
# COMPACT_ATOMS: atom_id res chain seq x y z
N MET A 1 -15.32 82.06 13.31
CA MET A 1 -15.44 80.63 13.68
C MET A 1 -16.55 80.01 12.86
N LYS A 2 -16.24 79.15 11.87
CA LYS A 2 -17.17 78.18 11.25
C LYS A 2 -16.36 77.22 10.37
N ARG A 3 -15.84 76.16 11.00
CA ARG A 3 -15.26 74.96 10.38
C ARG A 3 -16.33 73.87 10.49
N THR A 4 -17.05 73.58 9.42
CA THR A 4 -17.84 72.35 9.20
C THR A 4 -18.48 72.43 7.81
N SER A 5 -18.48 71.30 7.07
CA SER A 5 -19.15 71.07 5.76
C SER A 5 -18.32 71.29 4.48
N ARG A 6 -17.26 70.50 4.24
CA ARG A 6 -16.69 70.35 2.88
C ARG A 6 -15.98 69.03 2.56
N MET A 7 -16.28 67.93 3.27
CA MET A 7 -15.64 66.63 3.02
C MET A 7 -16.60 65.46 2.71
N LEU A 8 -17.87 65.72 2.44
CA LEU A 8 -18.85 64.65 2.12
C LEU A 8 -19.26 64.57 0.64
N SER A 9 -18.80 65.47 -0.23
CA SER A 9 -19.27 65.53 -1.63
C SER A 9 -18.27 65.00 -2.67
N LEU A 10 -17.11 64.47 -2.25
CA LEU A 10 -16.12 63.88 -3.17
C LEU A 10 -16.09 62.34 -3.14
N ALA A 11 -16.67 61.71 -2.10
CA ALA A 11 -16.68 60.25 -1.96
C ALA A 11 -17.81 59.54 -2.72
N LEU A 12 -18.89 60.24 -3.09
CA LEU A 12 -20.00 59.62 -3.86
C LEU A 12 -19.81 59.62 -5.38
N LEU A 13 -18.84 60.38 -5.92
CA LEU A 13 -18.62 60.47 -7.38
C LEU A 13 -17.57 59.47 -7.92
N LEU A 14 -16.80 58.82 -7.04
CA LEU A 14 -15.86 57.75 -7.43
C LEU A 14 -16.46 56.34 -7.32
N LEU A 15 -17.56 56.17 -6.58
CA LEU A 15 -18.32 54.91 -6.51
C LEU A 15 -19.28 54.71 -7.70
N GLY A 16 -19.60 55.76 -8.45
CA GLY A 16 -20.49 55.69 -9.62
C GLY A 16 -19.81 55.38 -10.95
N LEU A 17 -18.48 55.48 -11.05
CA LEU A 17 -17.75 55.26 -12.30
C LEU A 17 -16.98 53.93 -12.38
N MET A 18 -16.88 53.18 -11.27
CA MET A 18 -16.26 51.85 -11.25
C MET A 18 -17.27 50.70 -11.46
N ALA A 19 -18.57 51.01 -11.54
CA ALA A 19 -19.65 50.05 -11.75
C ALA A 19 -20.11 49.92 -13.22
N LEU A 20 -19.41 50.56 -14.18
CA LEU A 20 -19.79 50.53 -15.60
C LEU A 20 -18.67 50.05 -16.55
N VAL A 21 -17.63 49.41 -16.01
CA VAL A 21 -16.65 48.66 -16.81
C VAL A 21 -16.46 47.25 -16.23
N TRP A 22 -17.57 46.59 -15.91
CA TRP A 22 -17.67 45.14 -16.06
C TRP A 22 -18.51 44.94 -17.31
N ALA A 23 -17.88 45.22 -18.45
CA ALA A 23 -18.44 44.84 -19.75
C ALA A 23 -18.66 43.34 -19.69
N CYS A 24 -19.89 42.92 -20.01
CA CYS A 24 -20.26 41.53 -20.23
C CYS A 24 -19.10 40.77 -20.87
N ALA A 25 -18.49 39.84 -20.12
CA ALA A 25 -18.09 38.62 -20.77
C ALA A 25 -19.37 38.07 -21.42
N PRO A 26 -19.38 37.74 -22.73
CA PRO A 26 -20.54 37.08 -23.29
C PRO A 26 -20.82 35.84 -22.43
N ALA A 27 -22.07 35.68 -22.00
CA ALA A 27 -22.48 34.39 -21.46
C ALA A 27 -22.16 33.36 -22.55
N GLU A 28 -21.36 32.35 -22.22
CA GLU A 28 -21.10 31.21 -23.10
C GLU A 28 -22.45 30.69 -23.60
N GLU A 29 -22.61 30.62 -24.92
CA GLU A 29 -23.81 30.03 -25.49
C GLU A 29 -23.86 28.56 -25.05
N PRO A 30 -25.01 28.06 -24.56
CA PRO A 30 -25.13 26.68 -24.16
C PRO A 30 -24.85 25.77 -25.36
N ILE A 31 -23.93 24.81 -25.18
CA ILE A 31 -23.64 23.79 -26.19
C ILE A 31 -24.94 23.05 -26.48
N ALA A 32 -25.35 23.03 -27.75
CA ALA A 32 -26.54 22.32 -28.22
C ALA A 32 -26.13 21.02 -28.90
N VAL A 33 -27.03 20.03 -28.88
CA VAL A 33 -26.88 18.81 -29.68
C VAL A 33 -26.97 19.19 -31.16
N GLU A 34 -25.90 18.97 -31.90
CA GLU A 34 -25.80 19.20 -33.33
C GLU A 34 -25.49 17.90 -34.08
N THR A 35 -26.09 17.73 -35.26
CA THR A 35 -25.78 16.61 -36.14
C THR A 35 -24.43 16.82 -36.79
N VAL A 36 -23.46 15.97 -36.49
CA VAL A 36 -22.10 16.00 -37.05
C VAL A 36 -21.82 14.74 -37.88
N GLU A 37 -20.91 14.86 -38.84
CA GLU A 37 -20.40 13.71 -39.60
C GLU A 37 -19.48 12.86 -38.70
N LEU A 38 -19.81 11.58 -38.57
CA LEU A 38 -19.13 10.66 -37.66
C LEU A 38 -17.85 10.10 -38.30
N GLU A 39 -16.82 10.92 -38.38
CA GLU A 39 -15.50 10.51 -38.85
C GLU A 39 -14.78 9.65 -37.79
N PRO A 40 -14.44 8.38 -38.08
CA PRO A 40 -13.92 7.44 -37.08
C PRO A 40 -12.70 7.93 -36.30
N GLN A 41 -11.71 8.54 -36.98
CA GLN A 41 -10.51 9.04 -36.31
C GLN A 41 -10.81 10.25 -35.41
N ALA A 42 -11.65 11.17 -35.86
CA ALA A 42 -12.03 12.35 -35.08
C ALA A 42 -12.79 11.97 -33.80
N ILE A 43 -13.60 10.91 -33.85
CA ILE A 43 -14.25 10.33 -32.66
C ILE A 43 -13.21 9.77 -31.70
N VAL A 44 -12.25 8.95 -32.17
CA VAL A 44 -11.19 8.40 -31.31
C VAL A 44 -10.37 9.52 -30.66
N ASP A 45 -10.03 10.56 -31.42
CA ASP A 45 -9.24 11.70 -30.92
C ASP A 45 -10.03 12.47 -29.84
N ALA A 46 -11.32 12.76 -30.07
CA ALA A 46 -12.18 13.44 -29.10
C ALA A 46 -12.39 12.61 -27.82
N VAL A 47 -12.67 11.32 -27.95
CA VAL A 47 -12.86 10.39 -26.83
C VAL A 47 -11.57 10.25 -26.01
N THR A 48 -10.42 10.20 -26.67
CA THR A 48 -9.09 10.14 -26.03
C THR A 48 -8.76 11.45 -25.31
N LYS A 49 -9.00 12.59 -25.96
CA LYS A 49 -8.78 13.93 -25.38
C LYS A 49 -9.65 14.15 -24.14
N GLY A 50 -10.90 13.69 -24.16
CA GLY A 50 -11.80 13.70 -23.01
C GLY A 50 -11.45 12.67 -21.93
N GLY A 51 -10.49 11.77 -22.20
CA GLY A 51 -10.09 10.71 -21.27
C GLY A 51 -11.16 9.64 -21.05
N CYS A 52 -12.21 9.59 -21.89
CA CYS A 52 -13.38 8.76 -21.65
C CYS A 52 -13.04 7.27 -21.71
N SER A 53 -12.11 6.87 -22.60
CA SER A 53 -11.65 5.48 -22.77
C SER A 53 -10.94 4.90 -21.55
N ALA A 54 -10.35 5.74 -20.69
CA ALA A 54 -9.71 5.28 -19.46
C ALA A 54 -10.73 4.88 -18.39
N CYS A 55 -11.92 5.48 -18.41
CA CYS A 55 -12.96 5.28 -17.41
C CYS A 55 -14.07 4.33 -17.88
N HIS A 56 -14.46 4.40 -19.15
CA HIS A 56 -15.64 3.73 -19.69
C HIS A 56 -15.29 2.58 -20.65
N ALA A 57 -16.11 1.53 -20.61
CA ALA A 57 -16.16 0.57 -21.71
C ALA A 57 -16.93 1.20 -22.87
N ILE A 58 -16.30 1.34 -24.04
CA ILE A 58 -16.92 1.95 -25.22
C ILE A 58 -16.65 1.03 -26.42
N PRO A 59 -17.65 0.28 -26.90
CA PRO A 59 -17.51 -0.56 -28.08
C PRO A 59 -16.93 0.20 -29.27
N GLY A 60 -16.07 -0.45 -30.06
CA GLY A 60 -15.45 0.15 -31.25
C GLY A 60 -14.30 1.13 -30.99
N ILE A 61 -14.15 1.68 -29.78
CA ILE A 61 -13.03 2.58 -29.45
C ILE A 61 -11.81 1.77 -28.99
N PRO A 62 -10.64 1.92 -29.63
CA PRO A 62 -9.42 1.23 -29.21
C PRO A 62 -9.06 1.49 -27.75
N GLY A 63 -8.88 0.42 -26.97
CA GLY A 63 -8.44 0.50 -25.57
C GLY A 63 -9.51 0.95 -24.56
N ALA A 64 -10.74 1.24 -24.99
CA ALA A 64 -11.85 1.63 -24.11
C ALA A 64 -12.52 0.41 -23.45
N VAL A 65 -11.80 -0.21 -22.51
CA VAL A 65 -12.24 -1.38 -21.74
C VAL A 65 -12.75 -1.03 -20.33
N GLY A 66 -13.07 0.25 -20.10
CA GLY A 66 -13.08 0.92 -18.81
C GLY A 66 -13.62 0.17 -17.59
N VAL A 67 -12.99 0.43 -16.45
CA VAL A 67 -13.19 -0.28 -15.18
C VAL A 67 -13.59 0.65 -14.03
N ILE A 68 -13.92 1.91 -14.34
CA ILE A 68 -14.16 2.97 -13.35
C ILE A 68 -15.58 3.54 -13.49
N GLY A 69 -15.94 4.01 -14.69
CA GLY A 69 -17.25 4.55 -15.02
C GLY A 69 -18.23 3.47 -15.51
N PRO A 70 -19.51 3.81 -15.72
CA PRO A 70 -20.49 2.88 -16.28
C PRO A 70 -20.09 2.40 -17.67
N ASP A 71 -20.54 1.19 -18.02
CA ASP A 71 -20.45 0.66 -19.38
C ASP A 71 -21.33 1.49 -20.32
N LEU A 72 -20.74 2.00 -21.41
CA LEU A 72 -21.43 2.84 -22.39
C LEU A 72 -21.93 2.07 -23.61
N ALA A 73 -21.78 0.74 -23.65
CA ALA A 73 -22.19 -0.10 -24.77
C ALA A 73 -23.68 -0.01 -25.13
N SER A 74 -24.52 0.43 -24.18
CA SER A 74 -25.97 0.61 -24.41
C SER A 74 -26.48 1.93 -23.86
N ILE A 75 -25.61 2.96 -23.84
CA ILE A 75 -25.89 4.23 -23.17
C ILE A 75 -27.17 4.91 -23.66
N SER A 76 -27.50 4.85 -24.96
CA SER A 76 -28.74 5.45 -25.48
C SER A 76 -30.00 4.79 -24.92
N THR A 77 -29.96 3.47 -24.74
CA THR A 77 -31.07 2.71 -24.15
C THR A 77 -31.19 3.04 -22.67
N VAL A 78 -30.07 3.03 -21.96
CA VAL A 78 -30.00 3.37 -20.52
C VAL A 78 -30.47 4.80 -20.26
N ALA A 79 -30.07 5.76 -21.10
CA ALA A 79 -30.52 7.15 -21.00
C ALA A 79 -32.03 7.28 -21.18
N ALA A 80 -32.61 6.60 -22.17
CA ALA A 80 -34.05 6.61 -22.42
C ALA A 80 -34.83 5.99 -21.25
N GLU A 81 -34.32 4.91 -20.64
CA GLU A 81 -34.90 4.28 -19.46
C GLU A 81 -34.91 5.22 -18.25
N HIS A 82 -33.77 5.85 -17.94
CA HIS A 82 -33.67 6.80 -16.83
C HIS A 82 -34.57 8.03 -16.99
N ILE A 83 -34.69 8.56 -18.22
CA ILE A 83 -35.61 9.67 -18.51
C ILE A 83 -37.07 9.23 -18.32
N ALA A 84 -37.41 8.00 -18.69
CA ALA A 84 -38.78 7.49 -18.64
C ALA A 84 -39.23 7.04 -17.24
N ASP A 85 -38.34 6.46 -16.44
CA ASP A 85 -38.69 5.89 -15.13
C ASP A 85 -38.73 6.92 -13.99
N GLY A 86 -38.29 8.16 -14.24
CA GLY A 86 -38.30 9.26 -13.27
C GLY A 86 -37.17 9.22 -12.24
N SER A 87 -36.21 8.29 -12.37
CA SER A 87 -34.99 8.26 -11.56
C SER A 87 -33.99 9.36 -11.92
N TYR A 88 -34.05 9.86 -13.16
CA TYR A 88 -33.20 10.93 -13.66
C TYR A 88 -33.53 12.30 -13.06
N THR A 89 -32.51 12.96 -12.50
CA THR A 89 -32.63 14.27 -11.83
C THR A 89 -32.19 15.45 -12.69
N GLY A 90 -31.69 15.18 -13.91
CA GLY A 90 -31.23 16.19 -14.85
C GLY A 90 -32.34 16.80 -15.72
N LYS A 91 -31.95 17.51 -16.79
CA LYS A 91 -32.90 18.28 -17.64
C LYS A 91 -33.10 17.70 -19.03
N ALA A 92 -32.34 16.68 -19.42
CA ALA A 92 -32.44 16.07 -20.74
C ALA A 92 -33.79 15.41 -21.00
N LYS A 93 -34.21 15.42 -22.27
CA LYS A 93 -35.43 14.79 -22.76
C LYS A 93 -35.16 13.74 -23.83
N THR A 94 -33.97 13.72 -24.40
CA THR A 94 -33.51 12.70 -25.36
C THR A 94 -32.23 12.04 -24.87
N ALA A 95 -31.86 10.91 -25.48
CA ALA A 95 -30.62 10.21 -25.15
C ALA A 95 -29.39 11.08 -25.47
N GLU A 96 -29.41 11.82 -26.57
CA GLU A 96 -28.34 12.74 -26.97
C GLU A 96 -28.21 13.90 -25.98
N GLU A 97 -29.32 14.49 -25.55
CA GLU A 97 -29.33 15.54 -24.52
C GLU A 97 -28.81 14.99 -23.18
N PHE A 98 -29.11 13.73 -22.85
CA PHE A 98 -28.63 13.09 -21.62
C PHE A 98 -27.12 12.86 -21.66
N ILE A 99 -26.60 12.37 -22.79
CA ILE A 99 -25.16 12.16 -22.98
C ILE A 99 -24.44 13.51 -22.95
N LEU A 100 -24.98 14.54 -23.61
CA LEU A 100 -24.45 15.90 -23.57
C LEU A 100 -24.44 16.47 -22.15
N GLU A 101 -25.53 16.34 -21.39
CA GLU A 101 -25.59 16.79 -20.00
C GLU A 101 -24.63 16.00 -19.12
N SER A 102 -24.46 14.70 -19.36
CA SER A 102 -23.48 13.87 -18.65
C SER A 102 -22.04 14.35 -18.88
N ILE A 103 -21.72 14.84 -20.08
CA ILE A 103 -20.39 15.39 -20.40
C ILE A 103 -20.19 16.80 -19.83
N THR A 104 -21.21 17.65 -19.92
CA THR A 104 -21.10 19.08 -19.60
C THR A 104 -21.47 19.43 -18.15
N ASN A 105 -22.24 18.57 -17.50
CA ASN A 105 -22.69 18.68 -16.12
C ASN A 105 -22.84 17.27 -15.48
N PRO A 106 -21.72 16.54 -15.29
CA PRO A 106 -21.74 15.13 -14.87
C PRO A 106 -22.44 14.87 -13.53
N GLU A 107 -22.52 15.86 -12.65
CA GLU A 107 -23.19 15.70 -11.35
C GLU A 107 -24.71 15.92 -11.41
N ALA A 108 -25.27 16.26 -12.57
CA ALA A 108 -26.72 16.35 -12.75
C ALA A 108 -27.42 15.02 -12.46
N TYR A 109 -26.74 13.91 -12.75
CA TYR A 109 -27.21 12.57 -12.45
C TYR A 109 -26.03 11.59 -12.35
N LEU A 110 -25.91 10.91 -11.21
CA LEU A 110 -24.89 9.90 -10.97
C LEU A 110 -25.47 8.50 -11.22
N SER A 111 -24.84 7.75 -12.12
CA SER A 111 -25.27 6.38 -12.44
C SER A 111 -25.15 5.46 -11.23
N GLN A 112 -26.14 4.58 -11.07
CA GLN A 112 -26.18 3.57 -10.02
C GLN A 112 -25.36 2.32 -10.37
N HIS A 113 -24.85 2.23 -11.60
CA HIS A 113 -24.23 1.02 -12.17
C HIS A 113 -22.81 1.30 -12.69
N CYS A 114 -21.90 1.67 -11.80
CA CYS A 114 -20.46 1.56 -12.02
C CYS A 114 -19.95 0.15 -11.61
N PRO A 115 -18.76 -0.30 -12.08
CA PRO A 115 -18.23 -1.65 -11.81
C PRO A 115 -18.13 -2.07 -10.33
N ALA A 116 -18.15 -1.12 -9.39
CA ALA A 116 -18.12 -1.37 -7.96
C ALA A 116 -19.29 -0.68 -7.21
N GLY A 117 -20.44 -0.52 -7.87
CA GLY A 117 -21.67 0.03 -7.29
C GLY A 117 -22.03 1.41 -7.84
N MET A 118 -22.64 2.27 -7.02
CA MET A 118 -23.00 3.64 -7.42
C MET A 118 -21.76 4.48 -7.75
N CYS A 119 -21.80 5.23 -8.85
CA CYS A 119 -20.73 6.13 -9.23
C CYS A 119 -20.60 7.28 -8.21
N GLN A 120 -19.37 7.62 -7.85
CA GLN A 120 -19.09 8.60 -6.79
C GLN A 120 -19.09 10.04 -7.35
N PRO A 121 -19.54 11.04 -6.57
CA PRO A 121 -19.42 12.45 -6.94
C PRO A 121 -17.98 12.84 -7.29
N GLY A 122 -17.80 13.74 -8.26
CA GLY A 122 -16.50 14.19 -8.76
C GLY A 122 -15.70 13.21 -9.62
N LEU A 123 -16.18 11.97 -9.83
CA LEU A 123 -15.44 10.96 -10.60
C LEU A 123 -15.27 11.34 -12.08
N MET A 124 -16.31 11.94 -12.68
CA MET A 124 -16.26 12.50 -14.03
C MET A 124 -15.95 14.00 -13.94
N PRO A 125 -14.91 14.51 -14.62
CA PRO A 125 -14.46 15.88 -14.42
C PRO A 125 -15.48 16.91 -14.91
N ALA A 126 -15.84 17.86 -14.05
CA ALA A 126 -16.70 18.98 -14.42
C ALA A 126 -16.06 19.92 -15.47
N THR A 127 -14.74 19.80 -15.68
CA THR A 127 -13.95 20.59 -16.64
C THR A 127 -13.92 20.01 -18.05
N LEU A 128 -14.61 18.90 -18.33
CA LEU A 128 -14.64 18.29 -19.67
C LEU A 128 -15.18 19.25 -20.73
N LYS A 129 -16.18 20.07 -20.37
CA LYS A 129 -16.73 21.12 -21.25
C LYS A 129 -15.71 22.20 -21.63
N ASP A 130 -14.70 22.41 -20.78
CA ASP A 130 -13.65 23.41 -20.99
C ASP A 130 -12.47 22.79 -21.77
N THR A 131 -12.36 21.47 -21.73
CA THR A 131 -11.30 20.68 -22.37
C THR A 131 -11.64 20.34 -23.83
N LEU A 132 -12.91 19.99 -24.07
CA LEU A 132 -13.42 19.58 -25.38
C LEU A 132 -14.10 20.76 -26.08
N THR A 133 -13.92 20.86 -27.39
CA THR A 133 -14.67 21.82 -28.20
C THR A 133 -16.12 21.36 -28.37
N SER A 134 -17.03 22.26 -28.71
CA SER A 134 -18.43 21.90 -29.01
C SER A 134 -18.55 20.87 -30.13
N GLU A 135 -17.65 20.90 -31.12
CA GLU A 135 -17.60 19.92 -32.21
C GLU A 135 -17.16 18.54 -31.70
N GLU A 136 -16.11 18.48 -30.88
CA GLU A 136 -15.63 17.24 -30.25
C GLU A 136 -16.69 16.62 -29.34
N ILE A 137 -17.39 17.43 -28.55
CA ILE A 137 -18.50 16.96 -27.70
C ILE A 137 -19.62 16.38 -28.57
N ASN A 138 -20.00 17.06 -29.66
CA ASN A 138 -21.02 16.57 -30.57
C ASN A 138 -20.60 15.30 -31.32
N LEU A 139 -19.31 15.11 -31.61
CA LEU A 139 -18.79 13.83 -32.15
C LEU A 139 -18.95 12.69 -31.14
N ILE A 140 -18.62 12.94 -29.87
CA ILE A 140 -18.79 11.94 -28.80
C ILE A 140 -20.28 11.62 -28.60
N VAL A 141 -21.13 12.65 -28.47
CA VAL A 141 -22.58 12.49 -28.31
C VAL A 141 -23.17 11.72 -29.49
N GLY A 142 -22.83 12.13 -30.71
CA GLY A 142 -23.32 11.51 -31.93
C GLY A 142 -22.91 10.04 -32.05
N TYR A 143 -21.67 9.70 -31.72
CA TYR A 143 -21.22 8.31 -31.72
C TYR A 143 -21.91 7.49 -30.63
N LEU A 144 -21.90 7.96 -29.38
CA LEU A 144 -22.52 7.23 -28.26
C LEU A 144 -24.03 7.04 -28.48
N ALA A 145 -24.71 7.98 -29.12
CA ALA A 145 -26.12 7.88 -29.48
C ALA A 145 -26.40 6.68 -30.41
N THR A 146 -25.43 6.25 -31.23
CA THR A 146 -25.57 5.08 -32.12
C THR A 146 -25.44 3.73 -31.42
N LEU A 147 -25.07 3.69 -30.13
CA LEU A 147 -24.89 2.45 -29.39
C LEU A 147 -26.19 2.00 -28.68
N PRO A 148 -26.51 0.69 -28.68
CA PRO A 148 -25.75 -0.42 -29.30
C PRO A 148 -25.97 -0.52 -30.82
N GLY A 149 -24.97 -0.99 -31.57
CA GLY A 149 -25.04 -1.26 -33.02
C GLY A 149 -24.19 -0.34 -33.90
N GLY A 150 -23.75 0.81 -33.36
CA GLY A 150 -22.86 1.77 -34.03
C GLY A 150 -21.39 1.36 -34.08
N GLU A 151 -20.98 0.29 -33.40
CA GLU A 151 -19.59 -0.17 -33.36
C GLU A 151 -19.02 -0.51 -34.75
N SER A 152 -19.88 -0.84 -35.73
CA SER A 152 -19.47 -1.12 -37.11
C SER A 152 -18.83 0.08 -37.80
N ILE A 153 -19.14 1.31 -37.36
CA ILE A 153 -18.52 2.55 -37.84
C ILE A 153 -17.00 2.51 -37.62
N MET A 154 -16.57 1.86 -36.53
CA MET A 154 -15.16 1.81 -36.13
C MET A 154 -14.44 0.54 -36.62
N THR A 155 -15.12 -0.60 -36.69
CA THR A 155 -14.50 -1.89 -37.06
C THR A 155 -13.90 -1.90 -38.47
N ASP A 156 -14.47 -1.13 -39.39
CA ASP A 156 -14.06 -1.11 -40.79
C ASP A 156 -12.94 -0.09 -41.07
N ALA A 157 -12.65 0.82 -40.14
CA ALA A 157 -11.80 1.99 -40.33
C ALA A 157 -10.33 1.81 -39.84
N ASN A 158 -10.02 0.73 -39.11
CA ASN A 158 -8.68 0.43 -38.56
C ASN A 158 -8.02 1.64 -37.86
N VAL A 159 -8.77 2.25 -36.95
CA VAL A 159 -8.44 3.48 -36.23
C VAL A 159 -7.43 3.21 -35.11
N ALA A 160 -6.50 4.14 -34.84
CA ALA A 160 -5.50 4.02 -33.76
C ALA A 160 -5.48 5.29 -32.89
N VAL A 161 -5.01 5.15 -31.65
CA VAL A 161 -4.82 6.29 -30.74
C VAL A 161 -3.53 7.02 -31.14
N ASP A 162 -3.62 8.26 -31.63
CA ASP A 162 -2.46 9.10 -31.91
C ASP A 162 -2.04 9.87 -30.64
N THR A 163 -0.89 9.51 -30.08
CA THR A 163 -0.32 10.15 -28.89
C THR A 163 0.79 11.15 -29.22
N SER A 164 1.11 11.38 -30.51
CA SER A 164 2.29 12.15 -30.93
C SER A 164 2.23 13.64 -30.58
N ASN A 165 1.03 14.18 -30.37
CA ASN A 165 0.79 15.59 -30.05
C ASN A 165 0.42 15.85 -28.58
N ALA A 166 0.56 14.86 -27.68
CA ALA A 166 0.24 15.04 -26.27
C ALA A 166 1.20 16.06 -25.61
N ASP A 167 0.67 17.19 -25.13
CA ASP A 167 1.45 18.15 -24.35
C ASP A 167 1.63 17.67 -22.91
N VAL A 168 2.75 16.96 -22.72
CA VAL A 168 3.18 16.41 -21.43
C VAL A 168 4.38 17.16 -20.85
N SER A 169 4.64 18.36 -21.39
CA SER A 169 5.77 19.19 -20.95
C SER A 169 5.57 19.67 -19.50
N LEU A 170 6.66 19.68 -18.76
CA LEU A 170 6.73 20.15 -17.37
C LEU A 170 7.88 21.14 -17.22
N SER A 171 7.71 22.13 -16.34
CA SER A 171 8.85 22.95 -15.90
C SER A 171 9.84 22.09 -15.10
N GLU A 172 11.09 22.56 -14.95
CA GLU A 172 12.07 21.85 -14.12
C GLU A 172 11.62 21.69 -12.67
N GLU A 173 10.93 22.70 -12.13
CA GLU A 173 10.37 22.69 -10.77
C GLU A 173 9.25 21.65 -10.65
N ASP A 174 8.30 21.64 -11.57
CA ASP A 174 7.18 20.68 -11.58
C ASP A 174 7.69 19.25 -11.75
N PHE A 175 8.66 19.05 -12.65
CA PHE A 175 9.26 17.73 -12.85
C PHE A 175 10.00 17.25 -11.59
N ALA A 176 10.75 18.12 -10.92
CA ALA A 176 11.45 17.77 -9.69
C ALA A 176 10.47 17.43 -8.56
N TRP A 177 9.42 18.24 -8.38
CA TRP A 177 8.35 17.98 -7.41
C TRP A 177 7.64 16.66 -7.71
N ALA A 178 7.23 16.42 -8.96
CA ALA A 178 6.50 15.22 -9.35
C ALA A 178 7.37 13.97 -9.20
N LYS A 179 8.65 14.04 -9.56
CA LYS A 179 9.61 12.94 -9.38
C LYS A 179 9.75 12.54 -7.90
N GLN A 180 9.97 13.51 -7.02
CA GLN A 180 10.10 13.25 -5.59
C GLN A 180 8.79 12.70 -5.02
N THR A 181 7.68 13.34 -5.35
CA THR A 181 6.34 12.95 -4.89
C THR A 181 5.97 11.54 -5.36
N PHE A 182 6.29 11.19 -6.61
CA PHE A 182 6.08 9.86 -7.16
C PHE A 182 6.90 8.84 -6.36
N PHE A 183 8.17 9.11 -6.09
CA PHE A 183 9.02 8.22 -5.29
C PHE A 183 8.44 7.98 -3.89
N ASP A 184 8.02 9.04 -3.20
CA ASP A 184 7.57 8.97 -1.81
C ASP A 184 6.19 8.31 -1.65
N ARG A 185 5.28 8.54 -2.61
CA ARG A 185 3.86 8.21 -2.48
C ARG A 185 3.35 7.15 -3.46
N CYS A 186 3.97 7.00 -4.64
CA CYS A 186 3.43 6.18 -5.73
C CYS A 186 4.32 4.97 -6.06
N ALA A 187 5.64 5.14 -6.03
CA ALA A 187 6.61 4.13 -6.47
C ALA A 187 6.42 2.83 -5.69
N GLY A 188 6.12 2.89 -4.39
CA GLY A 188 5.82 1.70 -3.58
C GLY A 188 4.82 0.75 -4.22
N CYS A 189 3.74 1.26 -4.83
CA CYS A 189 2.72 0.44 -5.49
C CYS A 189 2.98 0.22 -7.00
N HIS A 190 3.58 1.19 -7.69
CA HIS A 190 3.67 1.18 -9.17
C HIS A 190 5.04 0.81 -9.74
N GLY A 191 6.07 0.59 -8.91
CA GLY A 191 7.44 0.42 -9.41
C GLY A 191 8.15 1.76 -9.52
N THR A 192 9.45 1.81 -9.20
CA THR A 192 10.25 3.03 -9.41
C THR A 192 10.42 3.31 -10.91
N LEU A 193 10.48 2.24 -11.72
CA LEU A 193 10.47 2.30 -13.18
C LEU A 193 9.05 2.24 -13.78
N ARG A 194 8.02 2.35 -12.94
CA ARG A 194 6.59 2.35 -13.31
C ARG A 194 6.10 1.08 -14.01
N LYS A 195 6.79 -0.06 -13.83
CA LYS A 195 6.42 -1.34 -14.44
C LYS A 195 5.31 -2.11 -13.70
N GLY A 196 4.78 -1.54 -12.62
CA GLY A 196 3.73 -2.13 -11.79
C GLY A 196 4.28 -3.00 -10.67
N ALA A 197 3.53 -3.08 -9.57
CA ALA A 197 3.77 -4.02 -8.47
C ALA A 197 2.41 -4.46 -7.88
N THR A 198 1.95 -3.82 -6.80
CA THR A 198 0.55 -3.98 -6.33
C THR A 198 -0.41 -3.16 -7.19
N GLY A 199 0.02 -1.97 -7.64
CA GLY A 199 -0.67 -1.16 -8.63
C GLY A 199 -0.27 -1.53 -10.06
N PRO A 200 -1.09 -1.18 -11.07
CA PRO A 200 -0.78 -1.45 -12.47
C PRO A 200 0.46 -0.69 -12.94
N ALA A 201 1.02 -1.12 -14.08
CA ALA A 201 2.07 -0.38 -14.77
C ALA A 201 1.58 1.01 -15.21
N LEU A 202 2.45 2.01 -15.08
CA LEU A 202 2.23 3.41 -15.44
C LEU A 202 3.31 3.89 -16.42
N THR A 203 3.73 3.03 -17.34
CA THR A 203 4.69 3.37 -18.38
C THR A 203 4.05 4.23 -19.48
N PRO A 204 4.82 5.09 -20.16
CA PRO A 204 4.28 6.03 -21.16
C PRO A 204 3.39 5.40 -22.23
N ASP A 205 3.69 4.17 -22.68
CA ASP A 205 2.88 3.42 -23.64
C ASP A 205 1.44 3.16 -23.16
N LEU A 206 1.22 3.09 -21.85
CA LEU A 206 -0.10 2.92 -21.23
C LEU A 206 -0.73 4.26 -20.82
N THR A 207 0.09 5.20 -20.32
CA THR A 207 -0.40 6.45 -19.74
C THR A 207 -0.73 7.49 -20.81
N LEU A 208 0.02 7.56 -21.90
CA LEU A 208 -0.26 8.48 -23.02
C LEU A 208 -1.63 8.22 -23.64
N ALA A 209 -1.98 6.95 -23.85
CA ALA A 209 -3.28 6.56 -24.40
C ALA A 209 -4.46 6.87 -23.47
N LYS A 210 -4.23 7.02 -22.16
CA LYS A 210 -5.27 7.40 -21.19
C LYS A 210 -5.51 8.91 -21.14
N GLY A 211 -4.52 9.71 -21.53
CA GLY A 211 -4.59 11.18 -21.50
C GLY A 211 -4.47 11.79 -20.09
N THR A 212 -4.03 13.04 -20.04
CA THR A 212 -3.78 13.79 -18.78
C THR A 212 -5.04 13.96 -17.94
N VAL A 213 -6.18 14.26 -18.57
CA VAL A 213 -7.45 14.51 -17.88
C VAL A 213 -7.89 13.29 -17.08
N ALA A 214 -7.87 12.11 -17.69
CA ALA A 214 -8.28 10.89 -17.00
C ALA A 214 -7.31 10.55 -15.87
N LEU A 215 -6.00 10.58 -16.13
CA LEU A 215 -4.98 10.29 -15.12
C LEU A 215 -5.09 11.23 -13.91
N SER A 216 -5.25 12.53 -14.14
CA SER A 216 -5.41 13.52 -13.07
C SER A 216 -6.66 13.25 -12.23
N SER A 217 -7.76 12.92 -12.90
CA SER A 217 -9.03 12.59 -12.25
C SER A 217 -8.94 11.32 -11.41
N ILE A 218 -8.23 10.30 -11.90
CA ILE A 218 -7.95 9.06 -11.16
C ILE A 218 -7.10 9.36 -9.93
N ILE A 219 -6.06 10.19 -10.04
CA ILE A 219 -5.20 10.55 -8.91
C ILE A 219 -5.99 11.38 -7.87
N PHE A 220 -6.86 12.28 -8.33
CA PHE A 220 -7.65 13.15 -7.45
C PHE A 220 -8.71 12.36 -6.68
N ASN A 221 -9.45 11.50 -7.37
CA ASN A 221 -10.62 10.79 -6.83
C ASN A 221 -10.34 9.38 -6.32
N GLY A 222 -9.15 8.83 -6.60
CA GLY A 222 -8.82 7.45 -6.27
C GLY A 222 -9.63 6.43 -7.06
N THR A 223 -9.51 5.16 -6.69
CA THR A 223 -10.35 4.08 -7.22
C THR A 223 -10.72 3.10 -6.12
N LEU A 224 -11.82 2.38 -6.31
CA LEU A 224 -12.28 1.36 -5.35
C LEU A 224 -11.39 0.11 -5.31
N LYS A 225 -10.38 0.00 -6.19
CA LYS A 225 -9.39 -1.09 -6.23
C LYS A 225 -8.08 -0.73 -5.52
N GLY A 226 -8.14 0.14 -4.51
CA GLY A 226 -7.01 0.44 -3.62
C GLY A 226 -6.15 1.65 -4.00
N MET A 227 -6.46 2.39 -5.07
CA MET A 227 -5.79 3.67 -5.36
C MET A 227 -6.35 4.76 -4.44
N PRO A 228 -5.56 5.38 -3.55
CA PRO A 228 -6.04 6.44 -2.66
C PRO A 228 -6.54 7.67 -3.44
N ASP A 229 -7.54 8.35 -2.87
CA ASP A 229 -8.12 9.59 -3.38
C ASP A 229 -7.34 10.82 -2.90
N TRP A 230 -6.11 10.96 -3.40
CA TRP A 230 -5.15 11.98 -2.94
C TRP A 230 -5.69 13.41 -2.95
N GLY A 231 -6.53 13.74 -3.93
CA GLY A 231 -7.16 15.06 -4.02
C GLY A 231 -8.24 15.26 -2.95
N LYS A 232 -9.17 14.32 -2.85
CA LYS A 232 -10.28 14.35 -1.87
C LYS A 232 -9.80 14.30 -0.42
N GLN A 233 -8.72 13.58 -0.15
CA GLN A 233 -8.07 13.57 1.17
C GLN A 233 -7.26 14.86 1.45
N GLY A 234 -7.17 15.79 0.49
CA GLY A 234 -6.47 17.07 0.63
C GLY A 234 -4.95 16.97 0.52
N PHE A 235 -4.41 15.84 0.08
CA PHE A 235 -2.97 15.64 -0.09
C PHE A 235 -2.41 16.28 -1.36
N PHE A 236 -3.24 16.43 -2.40
CA PHE A 236 -2.93 17.13 -3.64
C PHE A 236 -4.01 18.15 -4.00
N THR A 237 -3.59 19.27 -4.59
CA THR A 237 -4.49 20.16 -5.34
C THR A 237 -4.79 19.57 -6.73
N GLN A 238 -5.82 20.08 -7.41
CA GLN A 238 -6.12 19.70 -8.80
C GLN A 238 -4.93 19.97 -9.74
N GLU A 239 -4.23 21.09 -9.55
CA GLU A 239 -3.03 21.42 -10.32
C GLU A 239 -1.90 20.40 -10.09
N GLN A 240 -1.72 19.95 -8.84
CA GLN A 240 -0.75 18.92 -8.50
C GLN A 240 -1.08 17.56 -9.12
N THR A 241 -2.36 17.20 -9.22
CA THR A 241 -2.76 15.96 -9.91
C THR A 241 -2.54 16.06 -11.42
N ASP A 242 -2.72 17.23 -12.03
CA ASP A 242 -2.40 17.49 -13.44
C ASP A 242 -0.89 17.37 -13.71
N ILE A 243 -0.06 17.97 -12.85
CA ILE A 243 1.40 17.86 -12.93
C ILE A 243 1.84 16.40 -12.83
N MET A 244 1.30 15.66 -11.85
CA MET A 244 1.62 14.24 -11.70
C MET A 244 1.16 13.42 -12.92
N ALA A 245 -0.03 13.69 -13.46
CA ALA A 245 -0.54 13.04 -14.66
C ALA A 245 0.36 13.26 -15.88
N LYS A 246 0.90 14.47 -16.07
CA LYS A 246 1.90 14.76 -17.12
C LYS A 246 3.22 14.03 -16.83
N TYR A 247 3.69 14.02 -15.59
CA TYR A 247 4.90 13.32 -15.20
C TYR A 247 4.83 11.82 -15.51
N LEU A 248 3.67 11.19 -15.30
CA LEU A 248 3.42 9.78 -15.60
C LEU A 248 3.50 9.44 -17.11
N GLN A 249 3.32 10.44 -17.97
CA GLN A 249 3.40 10.31 -19.43
C GLN A 249 4.80 10.59 -19.98
N ASN A 250 5.72 11.11 -19.16
CA ASN A 250 7.13 11.24 -19.49
C ASN A 250 7.87 9.92 -19.22
N GLU A 251 8.94 9.65 -19.97
CA GLU A 251 9.85 8.52 -19.68
C GLU A 251 10.35 8.60 -18.23
N PRO A 252 10.28 7.49 -17.46
CA PRO A 252 10.68 7.51 -16.06
C PRO A 252 12.20 7.79 -15.96
N PRO A 253 12.63 8.74 -15.11
CA PRO A 253 14.05 8.97 -14.89
C PRO A 253 14.69 7.75 -14.24
N THR A 254 15.89 7.38 -14.68
CA THR A 254 16.67 6.33 -14.02
C THR A 254 17.02 6.79 -12.61
N PRO A 255 16.61 6.07 -11.56
CA PRO A 255 16.92 6.47 -10.20
C PRO A 255 18.38 6.12 -9.87
N PRO A 256 19.03 6.82 -8.93
CA PRO A 256 20.45 6.61 -8.63
C PRO A 256 20.70 5.25 -8.00
N GLU A 257 21.83 4.63 -8.33
CA GLU A 257 22.39 3.50 -7.58
C GLU A 257 23.04 3.97 -6.27
N MET A 258 23.29 3.04 -5.33
CA MET A 258 24.02 3.32 -4.10
C MET A 258 25.27 2.42 -4.01
N SER A 259 26.44 3.05 -3.97
CA SER A 259 27.72 2.36 -3.84
C SER A 259 28.05 2.01 -2.38
N MET A 260 28.94 1.04 -2.17
CA MET A 260 29.48 0.73 -0.85
C MET A 260 30.15 1.94 -0.18
N GLU A 261 30.81 2.81 -0.97
CA GLU A 261 31.41 4.04 -0.46
C GLU A 261 30.35 5.01 0.09
N GLN A 262 29.22 5.16 -0.61
CA GLN A 262 28.10 5.97 -0.13
C GLN A 262 27.50 5.38 1.17
N MET A 263 27.33 4.06 1.26
CA MET A 263 26.86 3.42 2.49
C MET A 263 27.83 3.69 3.65
N LYS A 264 29.13 3.43 3.45
CA LYS A 264 30.18 3.67 4.47
C LYS A 264 30.29 5.14 4.87
N ALA A 265 29.98 6.09 3.98
CA ALA A 265 29.94 7.51 4.32
C ALA A 265 28.80 7.88 5.28
N THR A 266 27.72 7.08 5.31
CA THR A 266 26.59 7.27 6.25
C THR A 266 26.73 6.46 7.54
N TRP A 267 27.60 5.44 7.54
CA TRP A 267 27.81 4.55 8.67
C TRP A 267 28.43 5.27 9.87
N LYS A 268 27.80 5.10 11.03
CA LYS A 268 28.26 5.66 12.30
C LYS A 268 28.08 4.65 13.42
N VAL A 269 29.12 4.48 14.21
CA VAL A 269 29.07 3.80 15.51
C VAL A 269 29.09 4.88 16.58
N PHE A 270 28.00 5.01 17.33
CA PHE A 270 27.88 5.99 18.41
C PHE A 270 28.48 5.47 19.71
N ILE A 271 28.28 4.17 19.98
CA ILE A 271 28.84 3.46 21.13
C ILE A 271 29.47 2.15 20.64
N ALA A 272 30.79 2.07 20.74
CA ALA A 272 31.56 0.90 20.31
C ALA A 272 31.19 -0.33 21.16
N PRO A 273 31.17 -1.56 20.60
CA PRO A 273 30.77 -2.76 21.33
C PRO A 273 31.47 -2.96 22.68
N GLU A 274 32.76 -2.62 22.77
CA GLU A 274 33.57 -2.69 23.99
C GLU A 274 33.17 -1.71 25.09
N ASP A 275 32.46 -0.63 24.74
CA ASP A 275 31.97 0.40 25.67
C ASP A 275 30.51 0.18 26.09
N ARG A 276 29.84 -0.83 25.51
CA ARG A 276 28.44 -1.15 25.85
C ARG A 276 28.35 -1.94 27.15
N PRO A 277 27.19 -1.94 27.83
CA PRO A 277 26.99 -2.75 29.03
C PRO A 277 27.28 -4.24 28.77
N THR A 278 27.92 -4.90 29.73
CA THR A 278 28.16 -6.36 29.68
C THR A 278 27.01 -7.17 30.27
N GLU A 279 26.08 -6.50 30.96
CA GLU A 279 24.85 -7.04 31.52
C GLU A 279 23.75 -5.95 31.47
N PRO A 280 22.46 -6.31 31.55
CA PRO A 280 21.38 -5.33 31.63
C PRO A 280 21.56 -4.38 32.82
N GLN A 281 21.55 -3.08 32.57
CA GLN A 281 21.62 -2.04 33.60
C GLN A 281 20.26 -1.74 34.23
N THR A 282 19.18 -2.00 33.48
CA THR A 282 17.80 -1.86 33.95
C THR A 282 17.38 -3.04 34.83
N THR A 283 16.48 -2.76 35.78
CA THR A 283 15.79 -3.79 36.58
C THR A 283 14.43 -4.20 36.01
N ARG A 284 13.97 -3.53 34.95
CA ARG A 284 12.72 -3.83 34.24
C ARG A 284 12.84 -5.14 33.45
N ASN A 285 11.70 -5.73 33.13
CA ASN A 285 11.62 -6.92 32.28
C ASN A 285 11.82 -6.55 30.80
N TRP A 286 13.08 -6.34 30.39
CA TRP A 286 13.40 -5.94 29.02
C TRP A 286 12.97 -6.97 27.96
N GLN A 287 12.80 -8.25 28.33
CA GLN A 287 12.31 -9.30 27.44
C GLN A 287 10.82 -9.13 27.11
N ASN A 288 10.07 -8.43 27.95
CA ASN A 288 8.68 -8.05 27.68
C ASN A 288 8.55 -6.61 27.15
N TYR A 289 9.65 -5.98 26.73
CA TYR A 289 9.55 -4.68 26.05
C TYR A 289 8.88 -4.82 24.69
N PHE A 290 8.22 -3.74 24.28
CA PHE A 290 7.70 -3.53 22.93
C PHE A 290 8.49 -2.45 22.23
N SER A 291 8.99 -2.74 21.04
CA SER A 291 9.43 -1.73 20.08
C SER A 291 8.24 -1.32 19.22
N VAL A 292 7.76 -0.09 19.41
CA VAL A 292 6.61 0.47 18.71
C VAL A 292 7.07 1.53 17.73
N THR A 293 6.76 1.35 16.46
CA THR A 293 6.96 2.35 15.41
C THR A 293 6.12 3.60 15.66
N LEU A 294 6.75 4.77 15.76
CA LEU A 294 6.11 6.09 15.69
C LEU A 294 6.38 6.67 14.32
N ARG A 295 5.52 6.34 13.36
CA ARG A 295 5.82 6.38 11.92
C ARG A 295 6.29 7.76 11.48
N ASP A 296 5.45 8.77 11.64
CA ASP A 296 5.70 10.10 11.06
C ASP A 296 6.69 10.91 11.92
N ALA A 297 6.89 10.51 13.18
CA ALA A 297 7.95 11.06 14.03
C ALA A 297 9.34 10.55 13.66
N GLY A 298 9.45 9.47 12.88
CA GLY A 298 10.73 8.85 12.54
C GLY A 298 11.42 8.20 13.74
N GLN A 299 10.62 7.68 14.66
CA GLN A 299 11.05 7.16 15.95
C GLN A 299 10.53 5.75 16.19
N VAL A 300 11.13 5.07 17.16
CA VAL A 300 10.48 3.98 17.90
C VAL A 300 10.33 4.36 19.35
N ALA A 301 9.20 3.98 19.95
CA ALA A 301 9.02 3.96 21.40
C ALA A 301 9.39 2.57 21.93
N ILE A 302 10.27 2.51 22.92
CA ILE A 302 10.49 1.31 23.73
C ILE A 302 9.55 1.41 24.93
N ILE A 303 8.59 0.50 25.00
CA ILE A 303 7.54 0.50 26.02
C ILE A 303 7.66 -0.76 26.87
N ASP A 304 7.60 -0.61 28.18
CA ASP A 304 7.58 -1.72 29.13
C ASP A 304 6.22 -2.45 29.04
N GLY A 305 6.25 -3.74 28.71
CA GLY A 305 5.03 -4.56 28.56
C GLY A 305 4.33 -4.87 29.88
N ASP A 306 4.99 -4.73 31.02
CA ASP A 306 4.40 -5.00 32.34
C ASP A 306 3.72 -3.75 32.94
N THR A 307 4.28 -2.56 32.66
CA THR A 307 3.84 -1.30 33.29
C THR A 307 3.23 -0.29 32.33
N TYR A 308 3.36 -0.54 31.01
CA TYR A 308 2.95 0.35 29.93
C TYR A 308 3.71 1.69 29.90
N GLU A 309 4.80 1.82 30.68
CA GLU A 309 5.66 3.00 30.71
C GLU A 309 6.47 3.08 29.41
N ILE A 310 6.49 4.27 28.79
CA ILE A 310 7.42 4.57 27.68
C ILE A 310 8.81 4.77 28.29
N VAL A 311 9.67 3.75 28.17
CA VAL A 311 11.04 3.76 28.69
C VAL A 311 11.94 4.68 27.88
N ALA A 312 11.79 4.67 26.55
CA ALA A 312 12.56 5.52 25.64
C ALA A 312 11.78 5.85 24.36
N LYS A 313 12.10 6.99 23.76
CA LYS A 313 11.77 7.29 22.35
C LYS A 313 13.10 7.51 21.62
N VAL A 314 13.37 6.69 20.61
CA VAL A 314 14.66 6.66 19.92
C VAL A 314 14.48 7.08 18.47
N ASP A 315 15.29 8.04 18.02
CA ASP A 315 15.32 8.49 16.61
C ASP A 315 16.04 7.47 15.73
N THR A 316 15.33 6.87 14.78
CA THR A 316 15.85 5.73 14.01
C THR A 316 15.90 5.95 12.49
N GLY A 317 15.06 6.82 11.93
CA GLY A 317 14.99 7.09 10.49
C GLY A 317 13.61 7.55 10.05
N TYR A 318 13.41 7.86 8.76
CA TYR A 318 12.10 8.34 8.30
C TYR A 318 11.09 7.18 8.10
N ALA A 319 9.87 7.36 8.63
CA ALA A 319 8.76 6.42 8.47
C ALA A 319 9.17 4.97 8.72
N VAL A 320 9.60 4.66 9.95
CA VAL A 320 10.03 3.31 10.38
C VAL A 320 9.04 2.25 9.90
N HIS A 321 9.55 1.13 9.35
CA HIS A 321 8.71 0.06 8.83
C HIS A 321 8.57 -1.09 9.82
N ILE A 322 9.69 -1.68 10.24
CA ILE A 322 9.70 -2.82 11.17
C ILE A 322 10.84 -2.71 12.18
N SER A 323 10.64 -3.37 13.31
CA SER A 323 11.68 -3.74 14.25
C SER A 323 11.95 -5.25 14.16
N ARG A 324 13.21 -5.64 14.30
CA ARG A 324 13.64 -7.01 14.57
C ARG A 324 14.53 -7.07 15.78
N MET A 325 14.56 -8.23 16.42
CA MET A 325 15.41 -8.46 17.57
C MET A 325 16.64 -9.25 17.13
N SER A 326 17.76 -8.97 17.78
CA SER A 326 18.90 -9.89 17.76
C SER A 326 18.48 -11.27 18.29
N ALA A 327 19.22 -12.32 17.97
CA ALA A 327 18.94 -13.67 18.45
C ALA A 327 18.99 -13.75 19.99
N THR A 328 19.82 -12.92 20.63
CA THR A 328 19.86 -12.80 22.10
C THR A 328 18.75 -11.93 22.68
N GLY A 329 18.05 -11.15 21.85
CA GLY A 329 17.08 -10.15 22.29
C GLY A 329 17.67 -8.84 22.79
N ARG A 330 18.99 -8.74 22.93
CA ARG A 330 19.65 -7.55 23.45
C ARG A 330 19.44 -6.32 22.56
N TYR A 331 19.52 -6.51 21.24
CA TYR A 331 19.46 -5.39 20.31
C TYR A 331 18.17 -5.37 19.51
N VAL A 332 17.70 -4.15 19.23
CA VAL A 332 16.62 -3.90 18.27
C VAL A 332 17.21 -3.30 16.99
N TYR A 333 16.92 -3.93 15.86
CA TYR A 333 17.25 -3.46 14.51
C TYR A 333 16.01 -2.81 13.92
N VAL A 334 16.11 -1.52 13.61
CA VAL A 334 14.98 -0.71 13.15
C VAL A 334 15.29 -0.17 11.76
N ILE A 335 14.50 -0.60 10.77
CA ILE A 335 14.68 -0.16 9.38
C ILE A 335 13.65 0.91 9.00
N GLY A 336 14.15 2.07 8.60
CA GLY A 336 13.39 3.15 8.00
C GLY A 336 13.02 2.86 6.54
N ARG A 337 11.90 3.41 6.09
CA ARG A 337 11.51 3.30 4.66
C ARG A 337 12.50 3.97 3.73
N ASP A 338 13.30 4.90 4.25
CA ASP A 338 14.42 5.60 3.60
C ASP A 338 15.70 4.76 3.46
N GLY A 339 15.68 3.50 3.86
CA GLY A 339 16.84 2.60 3.81
C GLY A 339 17.85 2.83 4.92
N LYS A 340 17.50 3.60 5.97
CA LYS A 340 18.35 3.80 7.15
C LYS A 340 18.07 2.73 8.20
N LEU A 341 19.09 1.95 8.54
CA LEU A 341 19.08 0.99 9.63
C LEU A 341 19.65 1.64 10.90
N ALA A 342 18.94 1.49 12.01
CA ALA A 342 19.40 1.86 13.35
C ALA A 342 19.49 0.64 14.27
N LEU A 343 20.53 0.58 15.09
CA LEU A 343 20.73 -0.43 16.12
C LEU A 343 20.51 0.19 17.50
N VAL A 344 19.59 -0.35 18.29
CA VAL A 344 19.28 0.11 19.65
C VAL A 344 19.70 -0.96 20.66
N ASP A 345 20.42 -0.59 21.71
CA ASP A 345 20.82 -1.51 22.79
C ASP A 345 19.81 -1.42 23.95
N LEU A 346 19.09 -2.52 24.22
CA LEU A 346 18.08 -2.58 25.28
C LEU A 346 18.67 -2.75 26.69
N TRP A 347 19.95 -3.11 26.80
CA TRP A 347 20.60 -3.34 28.09
C TRP A 347 21.08 -2.06 28.78
N MET A 348 21.04 -0.92 28.10
CA MET A 348 21.28 0.38 28.73
C MET A 348 20.12 0.73 29.68
N GLU A 349 20.40 1.48 30.76
CA GLU A 349 19.36 1.93 31.71
C GLU A 349 18.20 2.65 31.00
N ILE A 350 18.54 3.47 30.01
CA ILE A 350 17.62 4.02 29.02
C ILE A 350 18.10 3.53 27.65
N PRO A 351 17.32 2.72 26.92
CA PRO A 351 17.72 2.23 25.61
C PRO A 351 18.03 3.36 24.63
N GLU A 352 19.18 3.25 23.95
CA GLU A 352 19.67 4.26 23.00
C GLU A 352 20.19 3.61 21.71
N LYS A 353 20.19 4.39 20.63
CA LYS A 353 20.79 4.03 19.36
C LYS A 353 22.32 3.98 19.46
N VAL A 354 22.92 2.82 19.24
CA VAL A 354 24.37 2.59 19.33
C VAL A 354 25.09 2.60 17.97
N ALA A 355 24.37 2.38 16.87
CA ALA A 355 24.91 2.47 15.51
C ALA A 355 23.81 2.81 14.49
N GLU A 356 24.20 3.38 13.35
CA GLU A 356 23.33 3.58 12.19
C GLU A 356 24.08 3.49 10.86
N VAL A 357 23.36 3.16 9.78
CA VAL A 357 23.86 3.18 8.40
C VAL A 357 22.70 3.27 7.43
N GLN A 358 22.88 3.94 6.28
CA GLN A 358 21.94 3.91 5.17
C GLN A 358 22.44 2.92 4.11
N THR A 359 21.62 1.93 3.78
CA THR A 359 21.97 0.85 2.83
C THR A 359 21.30 0.98 1.47
N CYS A 360 20.32 1.86 1.34
CA CYS A 360 19.59 2.14 0.10
C CYS A 360 18.70 3.39 0.25
N TYR A 361 17.93 3.71 -0.77
CA TYR A 361 17.01 4.85 -0.77
C TYR A 361 15.56 4.45 -0.42
N ASP A 362 15.21 3.18 -0.65
CA ASP A 362 13.93 2.60 -0.24
C ASP A 362 14.14 1.17 0.28
N ALA A 363 13.76 0.91 1.54
CA ALA A 363 13.82 -0.41 2.19
C ALA A 363 12.55 -0.75 2.97
N ARG A 364 12.31 -2.04 3.21
CA ARG A 364 11.21 -2.50 4.07
C ARG A 364 11.62 -3.57 5.07
N SER A 365 12.66 -4.35 4.78
CA SER A 365 13.01 -5.49 5.62
C SER A 365 14.42 -5.40 6.19
N VAL A 366 14.55 -5.90 7.41
CA VAL A 366 15.79 -6.23 8.08
C VAL A 366 15.60 -7.57 8.76
N GLU A 367 16.65 -8.37 8.86
CA GLU A 367 16.69 -9.56 9.71
C GLU A 367 18.13 -9.78 10.23
N VAL A 368 18.28 -10.62 11.25
CA VAL A 368 19.54 -10.91 11.94
C VAL A 368 19.90 -12.39 11.78
N SER A 369 21.19 -12.74 11.84
CA SER A 369 21.60 -14.14 11.89
C SER A 369 21.24 -14.76 13.25
N LYS A 370 20.47 -15.86 13.22
CA LYS A 370 19.97 -16.55 14.42
C LYS A 370 20.56 -17.96 14.64
N TYR A 371 21.22 -18.53 13.64
CA TYR A 371 21.70 -19.91 13.70
C TYR A 371 22.83 -20.13 14.71
N GLU A 372 22.63 -21.10 15.61
CA GLU A 372 23.67 -21.70 16.45
C GLU A 372 23.59 -23.22 16.32
N GLY A 373 24.66 -23.87 15.87
CA GLY A 373 24.66 -25.33 15.70
C GLY A 373 25.97 -25.90 15.17
N GLU A 374 25.91 -27.10 14.58
CA GLU A 374 27.09 -27.84 14.11
C GLU A 374 27.90 -27.10 13.02
N LEU A 375 27.25 -26.16 12.33
CA LEU A 375 27.83 -25.36 11.24
C LEU A 375 28.48 -24.06 11.74
N GLY A 376 28.46 -23.82 13.05
CA GLY A 376 29.00 -22.65 13.73
C GLY A 376 27.95 -21.91 14.56
N ASP A 377 28.42 -21.01 15.41
CA ASP A 377 27.59 -20.04 16.13
C ASP A 377 27.58 -18.72 15.34
N PHE A 378 26.40 -18.27 14.92
CA PHE A 378 26.18 -17.02 14.22
C PHE A 378 25.23 -16.08 14.97
N THR A 379 24.98 -16.36 16.25
CA THR A 379 24.19 -15.51 17.14
C THR A 379 24.70 -14.08 17.10
N ASP A 380 23.83 -13.15 16.67
CA ASP A 380 24.08 -11.70 16.58
C ASP A 380 25.28 -11.29 15.71
N LYS A 381 25.82 -12.19 14.87
CA LYS A 381 27.02 -11.90 14.06
C LYS A 381 26.74 -10.97 12.90
N TYR A 382 25.61 -11.13 12.23
CA TYR A 382 25.30 -10.39 11.01
C TYR A 382 23.87 -9.89 11.00
N ALA A 383 23.65 -8.81 10.25
CA ALA A 383 22.34 -8.34 9.85
C ALA A 383 22.23 -8.30 8.33
N ILE A 384 21.02 -8.35 7.81
CA ILE A 384 20.71 -8.21 6.39
C ILE A 384 19.59 -7.20 6.20
N VAL A 385 19.75 -6.27 5.25
CA VAL A 385 18.70 -5.31 4.87
C VAL A 385 18.25 -5.57 3.44
N GLY A 386 16.93 -5.68 3.24
CA GLY A 386 16.30 -5.83 1.94
C GLY A 386 15.80 -4.50 1.39
N CYS A 387 16.28 -4.16 0.19
CA CYS A 387 15.97 -2.88 -0.46
C CYS A 387 14.99 -3.06 -1.61
N TYR A 388 14.10 -2.07 -1.73
CA TYR A 388 13.28 -1.86 -2.92
C TYR A 388 14.07 -1.07 -3.96
N TRP A 389 14.81 -0.04 -3.53
CA TRP A 389 15.67 0.70 -4.44
C TRP A 389 16.99 1.18 -3.81
N PRO A 390 18.16 0.84 -4.40
CA PRO A 390 18.31 -0.08 -5.52
C PRO A 390 17.87 -1.51 -5.18
N SER A 391 17.61 -2.30 -6.21
CA SER A 391 17.15 -3.69 -6.09
C SER A 391 18.28 -4.61 -5.63
N HIS A 392 18.56 -4.60 -4.33
CA HIS A 392 19.59 -5.42 -3.69
C HIS A 392 19.23 -5.78 -2.25
N PHE A 393 20.03 -6.66 -1.66
CA PHE A 393 20.19 -6.74 -0.21
C PHE A 393 21.62 -6.40 0.20
N THR A 394 21.79 -5.94 1.43
CA THR A 394 23.10 -5.63 2.02
C THR A 394 23.29 -6.44 3.29
N ILE A 395 24.41 -7.15 3.41
CA ILE A 395 24.84 -7.83 4.64
C ILE A 395 25.75 -6.88 5.42
N LEU A 396 25.52 -6.81 6.73
CA LEU A 396 26.23 -5.95 7.66
C LEU A 396 26.75 -6.75 8.86
N ASP A 397 27.76 -6.22 9.52
CA ASP A 397 28.14 -6.67 10.86
C ASP A 397 26.98 -6.41 11.84
N GLY A 398 26.60 -7.44 12.61
CA GLY A 398 25.43 -7.39 13.48
C GLY A 398 25.61 -6.43 14.66
N GLN A 399 26.85 -6.17 15.08
CA GLN A 399 27.13 -5.39 16.28
C GLN A 399 27.41 -3.92 15.98
N THR A 400 28.00 -3.61 14.82
CA THR A 400 28.46 -2.27 14.44
C THR A 400 27.69 -1.68 13.26
N LEU A 401 26.94 -2.51 12.53
CA LEU A 401 26.32 -2.17 11.26
C LEU A 401 27.31 -1.76 10.15
N GLU A 402 28.58 -2.19 10.21
CA GLU A 402 29.48 -1.97 9.09
C GLU A 402 28.94 -2.71 7.85
N PRO A 403 28.69 -2.03 6.71
CA PRO A 403 28.23 -2.71 5.50
C PRO A 403 29.37 -3.53 4.88
N MET A 404 29.11 -4.82 4.64
CA MET A 404 30.12 -5.81 4.24
C MET A 404 29.96 -6.22 2.77
N LYS A 405 28.74 -6.55 2.34
CA LYS A 405 28.46 -7.13 1.02
C LYS A 405 27.13 -6.60 0.48
N ILE A 406 27.14 -6.16 -0.78
CA ILE A 406 25.93 -5.79 -1.53
C ILE A 406 25.70 -6.87 -2.60
N THR A 407 24.47 -7.34 -2.73
CA THR A 407 24.09 -8.33 -3.74
C THR A 407 22.83 -7.86 -4.47
N SER A 408 22.96 -7.60 -5.77
CA SER A 408 21.83 -7.27 -6.64
C SER A 408 20.86 -8.45 -6.74
N VAL A 409 19.56 -8.15 -6.72
CA VAL A 409 18.48 -9.13 -6.96
C VAL A 409 17.83 -8.99 -8.35
N ARG A 410 18.34 -8.07 -9.20
CA ARG A 410 17.97 -8.00 -10.62
C ARG A 410 18.17 -9.33 -11.32
N GLY A 411 17.19 -9.74 -12.12
CA GLY A 411 17.19 -11.09 -12.69
C GLY A 411 16.01 -11.33 -13.60
N TYR A 412 15.63 -12.60 -13.73
CA TYR A 412 14.56 -13.05 -14.59
C TYR A 412 13.41 -13.62 -13.76
N THR A 413 12.18 -13.44 -14.23
CA THR A 413 11.00 -14.00 -13.57
C THR A 413 11.01 -15.53 -13.58
N ALA A 414 10.49 -16.12 -12.51
CA ALA A 414 10.41 -17.57 -12.31
C ALA A 414 9.52 -18.29 -13.34
N ASP A 415 8.55 -17.58 -13.92
CA ASP A 415 7.51 -18.13 -14.79
C ASP A 415 7.88 -18.11 -16.29
N THR A 416 8.22 -16.93 -16.80
CA THR A 416 8.43 -16.64 -18.23
C THR A 416 9.87 -16.35 -18.57
N ASN A 417 10.74 -16.26 -17.55
CA ASN A 417 12.15 -15.91 -17.72
C ASN A 417 12.31 -14.52 -18.38
N THR A 418 11.45 -13.58 -17.99
CA THR A 418 11.47 -12.19 -18.46
C THR A 418 12.39 -11.37 -17.56
N TYR A 419 13.28 -10.56 -18.13
CA TYR A 419 14.18 -9.73 -17.32
C TYR A 419 13.42 -8.63 -16.57
N VAL A 420 13.70 -8.50 -15.27
CA VAL A 420 13.19 -7.45 -14.39
C VAL A 420 14.36 -6.65 -13.83
N GLY A 421 14.34 -5.33 -14.09
CA GLY A 421 15.40 -4.40 -13.69
C GLY A 421 15.22 -3.79 -12.30
N ASP A 422 14.03 -3.91 -11.70
CA ASP A 422 13.69 -3.37 -10.38
C ASP A 422 13.00 -4.38 -9.44
N PRO A 423 13.41 -5.67 -9.39
CA PRO A 423 12.79 -6.61 -8.46
C PRO A 423 13.16 -6.27 -7.02
N ARG A 424 12.18 -6.28 -6.14
CA ARG A 424 12.28 -5.77 -4.77
C ARG A 424 12.51 -6.90 -3.79
N VAL A 425 13.31 -6.65 -2.77
CA VAL A 425 13.40 -7.54 -1.63
C VAL A 425 12.24 -7.25 -0.68
N ALA A 426 11.37 -8.24 -0.48
CA ALA A 426 10.22 -8.17 0.43
C ALA A 426 10.62 -8.70 1.82
N ALA A 427 9.87 -9.63 2.41
CA ALA A 427 10.22 -10.21 3.71
C ALA A 427 11.56 -10.95 3.66
N ILE A 428 12.28 -10.87 4.78
CA ILE A 428 13.48 -11.66 5.08
C ILE A 428 13.25 -12.35 6.42
N LEU A 429 13.53 -13.64 6.49
CA LEU A 429 13.51 -14.44 7.71
C LEU A 429 14.85 -15.16 7.89
N ALA A 430 15.13 -15.62 9.11
CA ALA A 430 16.34 -16.39 9.43
C ALA A 430 15.98 -17.85 9.72
N SER A 431 16.67 -18.79 9.07
CA SER A 431 16.54 -20.21 9.35
C SER A 431 17.23 -20.59 10.66
N GLU A 432 16.63 -21.51 11.42
CA GLU A 432 17.26 -22.12 12.59
C GLU A 432 17.96 -23.46 12.26
N PHE A 433 17.75 -24.02 11.06
CA PHE A 433 18.36 -25.30 10.66
C PHE A 433 19.72 -25.14 9.98
N LYS A 434 19.92 -24.00 9.32
CA LYS A 434 21.14 -23.67 8.60
C LYS A 434 21.46 -22.20 8.80
N PRO A 435 22.74 -21.81 8.68
CA PRO A 435 23.16 -20.41 8.65
C PRO A 435 22.73 -19.74 7.33
N GLU A 436 21.43 -19.58 7.15
CA GLU A 436 20.77 -19.06 5.94
C GLU A 436 19.69 -18.04 6.28
N TRP A 437 19.65 -16.96 5.50
CA TRP A 437 18.45 -16.11 5.42
C TRP A 437 17.58 -16.56 4.27
N ILE A 438 16.27 -16.46 4.47
CA ILE A 438 15.25 -16.67 3.44
C ILE A 438 14.80 -15.29 2.94
N VAL A 439 15.15 -14.96 1.70
CA VAL A 439 14.95 -13.64 1.10
C VAL A 439 13.91 -13.73 -0.02
N ASN A 440 12.79 -13.04 0.13
CA ASN A 440 11.76 -12.96 -0.91
C ASN A 440 12.12 -11.92 -1.97
N VAL A 441 12.24 -12.33 -3.22
CA VAL A 441 12.42 -11.43 -4.38
C VAL A 441 11.10 -11.32 -5.12
N LYS A 442 10.41 -10.19 -4.92
CA LYS A 442 9.00 -9.97 -5.20
C LYS A 442 8.66 -10.18 -6.67
N GLU A 443 9.13 -9.32 -7.56
CA GLU A 443 8.69 -9.29 -8.96
C GLU A 443 9.23 -10.47 -9.78
N THR A 444 10.36 -11.09 -9.38
CA THR A 444 10.84 -12.31 -10.03
C THR A 444 10.16 -13.57 -9.51
N GLY A 445 9.47 -13.52 -8.37
CA GLY A 445 8.79 -14.67 -7.78
C GLY A 445 9.73 -15.75 -7.29
N GLN A 446 10.84 -15.35 -6.68
CA GLN A 446 11.88 -16.25 -6.20
C GLN A 446 12.10 -16.12 -4.70
N VAL A 447 12.22 -17.26 -4.02
CA VAL A 447 12.71 -17.33 -2.64
C VAL A 447 14.19 -17.68 -2.70
N TRP A 448 15.05 -16.84 -2.12
CA TRP A 448 16.50 -17.04 -2.11
C TRP A 448 16.94 -17.52 -0.72
N LEU A 449 17.58 -18.69 -0.65
CA LEU A 449 18.28 -19.14 0.54
C LEU A 449 19.71 -18.64 0.47
N VAL A 450 20.03 -17.64 1.29
CA VAL A 450 21.31 -16.92 1.30
C VAL A 450 22.15 -17.44 2.45
N ASN A 451 23.13 -18.29 2.15
CA ASN A 451 24.03 -18.86 3.14
C ASN A 451 25.08 -17.84 3.59
N TYR A 452 25.17 -17.62 4.90
CA TYR A 452 26.04 -16.62 5.53
C TYR A 452 27.21 -17.22 6.32
N GLN A 453 27.60 -18.49 6.09
CA GLN A 453 28.83 -19.04 6.67
C GLN A 453 30.08 -18.31 6.15
N ASP A 454 30.05 -17.91 4.88
CA ASP A 454 31.04 -17.04 4.26
C ASP A 454 30.31 -15.87 3.58
N PRO A 455 30.02 -14.78 4.30
CA PRO A 455 29.23 -13.66 3.78
C PRO A 455 29.93 -12.91 2.62
N MET A 456 31.23 -13.15 2.39
CA MET A 456 31.97 -12.54 1.29
C MET A 456 31.87 -13.38 0.01
N ASN A 457 31.82 -14.70 0.15
CA ASN A 457 31.69 -15.69 -0.94
C ASN A 457 30.35 -16.44 -0.85
N LEU A 458 29.24 -15.69 -0.96
CA LEU A 458 27.89 -16.21 -0.78
C LEU A 458 27.59 -17.42 -1.68
N THR A 459 26.99 -18.43 -1.07
CA THR A 459 26.22 -19.45 -1.79
C THR A 459 24.75 -19.08 -1.69
N ILE A 460 24.07 -19.00 -2.83
CA ILE A 460 22.65 -18.64 -2.91
C ILE A 460 21.92 -19.74 -3.69
N LYS A 461 20.90 -20.34 -3.07
CA LYS A 461 19.94 -21.22 -3.77
C LYS A 461 18.70 -20.39 -4.10
N MET A 462 18.39 -20.27 -5.39
CA MET A 462 17.18 -19.57 -5.85
C MET A 462 16.08 -20.61 -6.11
N ILE A 463 14.98 -20.51 -5.38
CA ILE A 463 13.80 -21.36 -5.54
C ILE A 463 12.78 -20.57 -6.35
N ASN A 464 12.45 -21.07 -7.55
CA ASN A 464 11.39 -20.52 -8.38
C ASN A 464 10.02 -20.84 -7.76
N SER A 465 9.16 -19.83 -7.65
CA SER A 465 7.84 -19.94 -7.03
C SER A 465 6.78 -19.15 -7.82
N ALA A 466 5.90 -18.42 -7.15
CA ALA A 466 4.92 -17.52 -7.77
C ALA A 466 5.39 -16.06 -7.72
N LEU A 467 5.01 -15.27 -8.73
CA LEU A 467 5.35 -13.84 -8.78
C LEU A 467 4.68 -13.07 -7.64
N TYR A 468 5.28 -11.93 -7.31
CA TYR A 468 4.80 -10.97 -6.33
C TYR A 468 4.82 -11.45 -4.87
N LEU A 469 5.86 -12.21 -4.50
CA LEU A 469 6.14 -12.53 -3.10
C LEU A 469 6.16 -11.27 -2.24
N HIS A 470 5.65 -11.36 -1.02
CA HIS A 470 5.58 -10.25 -0.08
C HIS A 470 6.00 -10.70 1.32
N ASP A 471 5.02 -11.00 2.16
CA ASP A 471 5.14 -11.30 3.57
C ASP A 471 4.70 -12.73 3.88
N GLY A 472 5.18 -13.24 5.01
CA GLY A 472 5.03 -14.62 5.40
C GLY A 472 5.68 -14.90 6.74
N GLY A 473 5.43 -16.09 7.26
CA GLY A 473 5.99 -16.57 8.50
C GLY A 473 6.19 -18.08 8.47
N TRP A 474 6.82 -18.57 9.51
CA TRP A 474 6.94 -19.98 9.79
C TRP A 474 5.61 -20.61 10.19
N ASP A 475 5.50 -21.91 9.91
CA ASP A 475 4.54 -22.76 10.61
C ASP A 475 4.93 -22.93 12.10
N SER A 476 4.06 -23.57 12.87
CA SER A 476 4.27 -23.82 14.31
C SER A 476 5.55 -24.61 14.66
N THR A 477 6.12 -25.39 13.74
CA THR A 477 7.36 -26.15 13.94
C THR A 477 8.61 -25.37 13.54
N GLN A 478 8.43 -24.15 13.02
CA GLN A 478 9.50 -23.31 12.49
C GLN A 478 10.27 -23.91 11.30
N ARG A 479 9.71 -24.92 10.62
CA ARG A 479 10.36 -25.61 9.49
C ARG A 479 9.92 -25.07 8.14
N TYR A 480 8.64 -24.84 7.97
CA TYR A 480 8.04 -24.47 6.70
C TYR A 480 7.77 -22.97 6.70
N PHE A 481 8.31 -22.29 5.70
CA PHE A 481 8.05 -20.88 5.48
C PHE A 481 6.85 -20.72 4.55
N LEU A 482 5.75 -20.19 5.07
CA LEU A 482 4.54 -19.85 4.33
C LEU A 482 4.55 -18.37 3.97
N VAL A 483 4.57 -18.07 2.67
CA VAL A 483 4.68 -16.71 2.14
C VAL A 483 3.61 -16.40 1.10
N ALA A 484 2.98 -15.24 1.24
CA ALA A 484 2.04 -14.73 0.27
C ALA A 484 2.74 -14.25 -1.00
N ALA A 485 2.39 -14.88 -2.13
CA ALA A 485 2.53 -14.32 -3.46
C ALA A 485 1.24 -13.54 -3.77
N ASN A 486 1.12 -12.35 -3.16
CA ASN A 486 -0.17 -11.70 -2.94
C ASN A 486 -0.95 -11.41 -4.22
N GLN A 487 -0.35 -10.78 -5.22
CA GLN A 487 -1.00 -10.51 -6.52
C GLN A 487 -1.22 -11.76 -7.37
N SER A 488 -0.59 -12.87 -6.99
CA SER A 488 -0.83 -14.18 -7.60
C SER A 488 -1.90 -14.99 -6.86
N ASN A 489 -2.49 -14.44 -5.78
CA ASN A 489 -3.50 -15.08 -4.94
C ASN A 489 -3.07 -16.46 -4.40
N LYS A 490 -1.80 -16.59 -4.02
CA LYS A 490 -1.21 -17.86 -3.56
C LYS A 490 -0.44 -17.69 -2.25
N ILE A 491 -0.41 -18.77 -1.47
CA ILE A 491 0.58 -19.00 -0.42
C ILE A 491 1.59 -20.02 -0.92
N VAL A 492 2.86 -19.63 -1.00
CA VAL A 492 3.99 -20.50 -1.33
C VAL A 492 4.53 -21.09 -0.03
N VAL A 493 4.83 -22.38 -0.02
CA VAL A 493 5.39 -23.10 1.12
C VAL A 493 6.79 -23.58 0.76
N VAL A 494 7.79 -23.19 1.55
CA VAL A 494 9.19 -23.61 1.39
C VAL A 494 9.63 -24.41 2.61
N ASP A 495 10.19 -25.60 2.40
CA ASP A 495 10.83 -26.37 3.48
C ASP A 495 12.24 -25.81 3.71
N ALA A 496 12.49 -25.18 4.86
CA ALA A 496 13.81 -24.60 5.17
C ALA A 496 14.86 -25.64 5.56
N LEU A 497 14.46 -26.85 5.94
CA LEU A 497 15.39 -27.93 6.26
C LEU A 497 15.98 -28.52 4.96
N GLU A 498 15.11 -28.89 4.02
CA GLU A 498 15.54 -29.43 2.72
C GLU A 498 15.94 -28.33 1.73
N GLY A 499 15.36 -27.15 1.89
CA GLY A 499 15.60 -25.96 1.07
C GLY A 499 14.86 -26.01 -0.27
N ASP A 500 13.67 -26.60 -0.34
CA ASP A 500 12.91 -26.82 -1.57
C ASP A 500 11.49 -26.24 -1.48
N LEU A 501 10.88 -26.01 -2.65
CA LEU A 501 9.46 -25.64 -2.76
C LEU A 501 8.59 -26.85 -2.42
N GLU A 502 7.77 -26.74 -1.39
CA GLU A 502 6.89 -27.81 -0.92
C GLU A 502 5.51 -27.72 -1.59
N ALA A 503 4.92 -26.52 -1.61
CA ALA A 503 3.58 -26.32 -2.16
C ALA A 503 3.33 -24.89 -2.65
N MET A 504 2.30 -24.73 -3.47
CA MET A 504 1.68 -23.45 -3.81
C MET A 504 0.17 -23.59 -3.66
N VAL A 505 -0.38 -22.94 -2.65
CA VAL A 505 -1.78 -23.06 -2.24
C VAL A 505 -2.57 -21.87 -2.77
N ASP A 506 -3.63 -22.12 -3.54
CA ASP A 506 -4.54 -21.08 -4.00
C ASP A 506 -5.37 -20.50 -2.86
N THR A 507 -5.58 -19.19 -2.89
CA THR A 507 -6.34 -18.43 -1.89
C THR A 507 -7.24 -17.39 -2.59
N PRO A 508 -8.19 -16.78 -1.87
CA PRO A 508 -8.91 -15.59 -2.33
C PRO A 508 -7.97 -14.43 -2.68
N GLU A 509 -8.55 -13.34 -3.18
CA GLU A 509 -7.77 -12.23 -3.74
C GLU A 509 -6.89 -11.51 -2.70
N VAL A 510 -5.60 -11.41 -3.02
CA VAL A 510 -4.58 -10.63 -2.32
C VAL A 510 -4.43 -11.02 -0.83
N PRO A 511 -3.88 -12.21 -0.52
CA PRO A 511 -3.55 -12.59 0.85
C PRO A 511 -2.47 -11.64 1.42
N HIS A 512 -2.63 -11.27 2.69
CA HIS A 512 -1.68 -10.42 3.42
C HIS A 512 -1.56 -10.88 4.88
N PRO A 513 -0.66 -11.84 5.19
CA PRO A 513 -0.59 -12.45 6.51
C PRO A 513 0.17 -11.62 7.56
N GLY A 514 1.02 -10.68 7.18
CA GLY A 514 2.16 -10.33 8.02
C GLY A 514 3.06 -11.56 8.20
N ARG A 515 3.18 -12.07 9.43
CA ARG A 515 3.77 -13.40 9.71
C ARG A 515 2.73 -14.53 9.75
N GLY A 516 1.45 -14.18 9.71
CA GLY A 516 0.32 -15.10 9.90
C GLY A 516 0.08 -15.46 11.35
N ALA A 517 -0.72 -16.50 11.56
CA ALA A 517 -1.20 -16.94 12.87
C ALA A 517 -1.21 -18.47 12.93
N ASN A 518 -0.41 -19.05 13.84
CA ASN A 518 -0.35 -20.50 14.05
C ASN A 518 -1.27 -20.95 15.19
N TRP A 519 -2.13 -21.94 14.94
CA TRP A 519 -3.04 -22.47 15.96
C TRP A 519 -3.48 -23.91 15.63
N ILE A 520 -4.16 -24.56 16.58
CA ILE A 520 -4.68 -25.91 16.42
C ILE A 520 -6.16 -25.83 16.06
N ASP A 521 -6.51 -26.20 14.83
CA ASP A 521 -7.89 -26.42 14.42
C ASP A 521 -8.43 -27.70 15.07
N PRO A 522 -9.64 -27.69 15.65
CA PRO A 522 -10.21 -28.84 16.36
C PRO A 522 -10.48 -30.06 15.46
N GLU A 523 -10.58 -29.87 14.14
CA GLU A 523 -10.83 -30.93 13.16
C GLU A 523 -9.57 -31.26 12.35
N PHE A 524 -8.80 -30.24 11.96
CA PHE A 524 -7.70 -30.38 11.00
C PHE A 524 -6.29 -30.35 11.61
N GLY A 525 -6.16 -30.16 12.92
CA GLY A 525 -4.86 -30.11 13.60
C GLY A 525 -4.12 -28.79 13.38
N PRO A 526 -2.78 -28.79 13.35
CA PRO A 526 -1.98 -27.57 13.16
C PRO A 526 -2.30 -26.85 11.85
N VAL A 527 -2.62 -25.56 11.96
CA VAL A 527 -2.91 -24.69 10.83
C VAL A 527 -2.18 -23.35 10.97
N TRP A 528 -1.91 -22.74 9.83
CA TRP A 528 -1.45 -21.36 9.70
C TRP A 528 -2.50 -20.54 8.95
N SER A 529 -2.78 -19.32 9.41
CA SER A 529 -3.87 -18.50 8.85
C SER A 529 -3.41 -17.16 8.27
N THR A 530 -4.15 -16.70 7.27
CA THR A 530 -3.96 -15.40 6.59
C THR A 530 -5.30 -14.73 6.29
N PRO A 531 -5.43 -13.41 6.51
CA PRO A 531 -6.52 -12.64 5.99
C PRO A 531 -6.18 -12.11 4.59
N HIS A 532 -7.09 -11.31 4.01
CA HIS A 532 -6.99 -10.82 2.64
C HIS A 532 -7.30 -9.33 2.54
N LEU A 533 -6.61 -8.67 1.61
CA LEU A 533 -6.81 -7.27 1.29
C LEU A 533 -8.05 -7.05 0.42
N SER A 534 -8.30 -7.92 -0.55
CA SER A 534 -9.37 -7.76 -1.55
C SER A 534 -10.52 -8.75 -1.37
N ALA A 535 -10.47 -9.62 -0.37
CA ALA A 535 -11.53 -10.56 -0.03
C ALA A 535 -11.87 -10.46 1.46
N ASN A 536 -13.14 -10.70 1.82
CA ASN A 536 -13.61 -10.75 3.20
C ASN A 536 -13.39 -12.16 3.79
N SER A 537 -12.18 -12.69 3.68
CA SER A 537 -11.86 -14.08 4.02
C SER A 537 -10.68 -14.17 4.99
N LEU A 538 -10.83 -15.00 6.03
CA LEU A 538 -9.73 -15.55 6.82
C LEU A 538 -9.54 -17.02 6.44
N ILE A 539 -8.41 -17.31 5.82
CA ILE A 539 -8.06 -18.66 5.35
C ILE A 539 -7.18 -19.34 6.39
N ALA A 540 -7.44 -20.63 6.65
CA ALA A 540 -6.54 -21.51 7.39
C ALA A 540 -6.02 -22.62 6.48
N ILE A 541 -4.71 -22.84 6.49
CA ILE A 541 -4.00 -23.85 5.71
C ILE A 541 -3.42 -24.89 6.68
N GLY A 542 -3.61 -26.17 6.42
CA GLY A 542 -3.01 -27.25 7.22
C GLY A 542 -1.48 -27.29 7.05
N THR A 543 -0.73 -27.43 8.14
CA THR A 543 0.74 -27.32 8.13
C THR A 543 1.47 -28.56 8.67
N ASP A 544 0.77 -29.67 8.86
CA ASP A 544 1.33 -30.89 9.46
C ASP A 544 1.34 -32.06 8.46
N PRO A 545 2.36 -32.16 7.59
CA PRO A 545 2.48 -33.23 6.60
C PRO A 545 2.73 -34.62 7.21
N GLU A 546 3.20 -34.71 8.45
CA GLU A 546 3.48 -35.99 9.11
C GLU A 546 2.26 -36.53 9.86
N GLY A 547 1.62 -35.69 10.70
CA GLY A 547 0.48 -36.08 11.53
C GLY A 547 -0.88 -35.94 10.84
N ASN A 548 -1.02 -34.98 9.90
CA ASN A 548 -2.26 -34.67 9.19
C ASN A 548 -2.07 -34.55 7.66
N PRO A 549 -1.53 -35.58 6.99
CA PRO A 549 -1.13 -35.51 5.58
C PRO A 549 -2.28 -35.19 4.61
N ASP A 550 -3.52 -35.57 4.95
CA ASP A 550 -4.68 -35.29 4.11
C ASP A 550 -5.04 -33.79 4.05
N SER A 551 -4.67 -33.03 5.08
CA SER A 551 -4.92 -31.58 5.22
C SER A 551 -3.70 -30.71 4.91
N ALA A 552 -2.50 -31.28 4.95
CA ALA A 552 -1.26 -30.55 4.74
C ALA A 552 -1.27 -29.82 3.38
N TRP A 553 -0.90 -28.53 3.43
CA TRP A 553 -0.78 -27.63 2.28
C TRP A 553 -2.09 -27.44 1.49
N LYS A 554 -3.22 -27.52 2.18
CA LYS A 554 -4.55 -27.25 1.63
C LYS A 554 -5.27 -26.21 2.48
N VAL A 555 -6.09 -25.39 1.83
CA VAL A 555 -7.08 -24.58 2.53
C VAL A 555 -8.09 -25.50 3.18
N VAL A 556 -8.13 -25.49 4.52
CA VAL A 556 -9.05 -26.31 5.33
C VAL A 556 -10.20 -25.50 5.91
N ARG A 557 -10.03 -24.18 6.06
CA ARG A 557 -11.10 -23.24 6.45
C ARG A 557 -11.07 -22.00 5.57
N ASN A 558 -12.25 -21.50 5.23
CA ASN A 558 -12.48 -20.15 4.75
C ASN A 558 -13.56 -19.52 5.62
N ILE A 559 -13.15 -18.65 6.53
CA ILE A 559 -14.03 -18.01 7.51
C ILE A 559 -14.40 -16.64 6.96
N GLU A 560 -15.70 -16.41 6.76
CA GLU A 560 -16.19 -15.14 6.25
C GLU A 560 -16.05 -14.03 7.31
N LEU A 561 -15.43 -12.92 6.91
CA LEU A 561 -15.23 -11.74 7.73
C LEU A 561 -16.24 -10.63 7.38
N PRO A 562 -16.45 -9.63 8.25
CA PRO A 562 -17.38 -8.53 7.99
C PRO A 562 -17.01 -7.65 6.79
N GLY A 563 -15.75 -7.69 6.34
CA GLY A 563 -15.30 -6.93 5.18
C GLY A 563 -13.90 -7.31 4.73
N ALA A 564 -13.48 -6.78 3.58
CA ALA A 564 -12.11 -6.87 3.08
C ALA A 564 -11.21 -5.78 3.72
N GLY A 565 -9.97 -5.68 3.25
CA GLY A 565 -9.02 -4.65 3.68
C GLY A 565 -8.24 -5.00 4.94
N SER A 566 -8.16 -6.29 5.28
CA SER A 566 -7.38 -6.77 6.43
C SER A 566 -5.88 -6.79 6.13
N LEU A 567 -5.06 -6.38 7.09
CA LEU A 567 -3.60 -6.45 6.99
C LEU A 567 -2.99 -7.49 7.91
N PHE A 568 -3.56 -7.70 9.10
CA PHE A 568 -2.94 -8.55 10.10
C PHE A 568 -3.94 -9.50 10.75
N VAL A 569 -3.48 -10.73 10.90
CA VAL A 569 -4.05 -11.75 11.77
C VAL A 569 -3.04 -12.05 12.87
N LYS A 570 -3.51 -12.43 14.05
CA LYS A 570 -2.61 -12.79 15.15
C LYS A 570 -3.25 -13.76 16.13
N THR A 571 -2.42 -14.60 16.73
CA THR A 571 -2.79 -15.44 17.86
C THR A 571 -1.59 -15.57 18.81
N HIS A 572 -1.77 -16.33 19.87
CA HIS A 572 -0.71 -16.78 20.75
C HIS A 572 -1.02 -18.21 21.22
N PRO A 573 -0.03 -19.07 21.53
CA PRO A 573 -0.26 -20.41 22.09
C PRO A 573 -1.19 -20.43 23.31
N ASN A 574 -1.11 -19.41 24.16
CA ASN A 574 -1.95 -19.27 25.37
C ASN A 574 -3.33 -18.65 25.11
N SER A 575 -3.56 -18.07 23.93
CA SER A 575 -4.83 -17.42 23.59
C SER A 575 -5.86 -18.42 23.10
N LYS A 576 -7.15 -18.13 23.33
CA LYS A 576 -8.28 -18.87 22.75
C LYS A 576 -8.75 -18.29 21.42
N TRP A 577 -8.14 -17.18 20.98
CA TRP A 577 -8.65 -16.34 19.93
C TRP A 577 -7.67 -16.22 18.76
N VAL A 578 -8.22 -16.07 17.57
CA VAL A 578 -7.52 -15.56 16.39
C VAL A 578 -8.06 -14.15 16.13
N TRP A 579 -7.20 -13.15 16.22
CA TRP A 579 -7.53 -11.74 16.03
C TRP A 579 -7.33 -11.32 14.59
N VAL A 580 -8.20 -10.45 14.07
CA VAL A 580 -8.12 -9.93 12.70
C VAL A 580 -8.59 -8.46 12.61
N ASP A 581 -7.91 -7.66 11.80
CA ASP A 581 -8.20 -6.25 11.56
C ASP A 581 -8.76 -5.99 10.15
N PHE A 582 -9.17 -4.74 9.86
CA PHE A 582 -9.72 -4.30 8.56
C PHE A 582 -9.14 -2.95 8.13
N VAL A 583 -7.84 -2.75 8.36
CA VAL A 583 -7.14 -1.46 8.31
C VAL A 583 -7.40 -0.65 7.05
N LEU A 584 -7.45 -1.30 5.89
CA LEU A 584 -7.57 -0.67 4.58
C LEU A 584 -9.00 -0.72 4.01
N ASN A 585 -9.98 -1.13 4.81
CA ASN A 585 -11.39 -1.08 4.38
C ASN A 585 -11.78 0.38 4.02
N SER A 586 -12.69 0.58 3.09
CA SER A 586 -13.17 1.92 2.72
C SER A 586 -14.15 2.51 3.74
N ASP A 587 -14.85 1.67 4.51
CA ASP A 587 -15.72 2.09 5.61
C ASP A 587 -14.88 2.44 6.85
N GLU A 588 -14.92 3.69 7.28
CA GLU A 588 -14.21 4.20 8.46
C GLU A 588 -14.53 3.43 9.75
N LYS A 589 -15.74 2.89 9.89
CA LYS A 589 -16.10 2.06 11.03
C LYS A 589 -15.37 0.72 11.00
N LEU A 590 -15.29 0.10 9.83
CA LEU A 590 -14.55 -1.16 9.68
C LEU A 590 -13.05 -0.93 9.87
N GLN A 591 -12.49 0.19 9.38
CA GLN A 591 -11.07 0.53 9.58
C GLN A 591 -10.61 0.53 11.04
N ARG A 592 -11.52 0.85 11.98
CA ARG A 592 -11.26 0.84 13.43
C ARG A 592 -11.91 -0.32 14.17
N THR A 593 -12.51 -1.27 13.44
CA THR A 593 -13.08 -2.50 14.00
C THR A 593 -11.99 -3.57 14.09
N VAL A 594 -11.97 -4.30 15.20
CA VAL A 594 -11.23 -5.54 15.37
C VAL A 594 -12.22 -6.67 15.61
N CYS A 595 -11.90 -7.86 15.12
CA CYS A 595 -12.71 -9.05 15.33
C CYS A 595 -11.86 -10.19 15.88
N VAL A 596 -12.54 -11.13 16.57
CA VAL A 596 -11.94 -12.37 17.03
C VAL A 596 -12.74 -13.58 16.56
N ILE A 597 -12.02 -14.65 16.26
CA ILE A 597 -12.53 -15.98 15.97
C ILE A 597 -12.14 -16.89 17.14
N ALA A 598 -13.07 -17.72 17.61
CA ALA A 598 -12.78 -18.72 18.64
C ALA A 598 -12.06 -19.92 18.00
N LYS A 599 -10.87 -20.30 18.50
CA LYS A 599 -10.16 -21.49 18.00
C LYS A 599 -10.96 -22.78 18.20
N GLU A 600 -11.77 -22.85 19.26
CA GLU A 600 -12.63 -24.01 19.55
C GLU A 600 -13.82 -24.15 18.58
N ASN A 601 -14.25 -23.05 17.95
CA ASN A 601 -15.34 -23.04 16.98
C ASN A 601 -15.01 -22.08 15.82
N PRO A 602 -14.05 -22.44 14.95
CA PRO A 602 -13.50 -21.53 13.94
C PRO A 602 -14.33 -21.54 12.65
N THR A 603 -15.66 -21.48 12.76
CA THR A 603 -16.57 -21.47 11.61
C THR A 603 -17.15 -20.08 11.32
N GLU A 604 -17.09 -19.18 12.29
CA GLU A 604 -17.64 -17.84 12.20
C GLU A 604 -16.88 -16.86 13.11
N VAL A 605 -17.13 -15.58 12.90
CA VAL A 605 -16.62 -14.53 13.77
C VAL A 605 -17.36 -14.55 15.10
N TYR A 606 -16.63 -14.64 16.22
CA TYR A 606 -17.21 -14.68 17.56
C TYR A 606 -17.66 -13.30 18.02
N LYS A 607 -16.82 -12.28 17.84
CA LYS A 607 -17.10 -10.91 18.29
C LYS A 607 -16.33 -9.88 17.45
N CYS A 608 -16.95 -8.73 17.21
CA CYS A 608 -16.31 -7.54 16.65
C CYS A 608 -16.66 -6.31 17.47
N TRP A 609 -15.75 -5.34 17.55
CA TRP A 609 -16.00 -4.04 18.17
C TRP A 609 -15.04 -2.97 17.61
N GLU A 610 -15.44 -1.71 17.72
CA GLU A 610 -14.58 -0.57 17.40
C GLU A 610 -13.55 -0.39 18.53
N ALA A 611 -12.25 -0.39 18.21
CA ALA A 611 -11.17 -0.22 19.18
C ALA A 611 -10.96 1.25 19.60
N ALA A 612 -11.44 2.19 18.78
CA ALA A 612 -11.43 3.62 19.02
C ALA A 612 -12.52 4.32 18.19
N ASP A 613 -12.74 5.62 18.42
CA ASP A 613 -13.66 6.48 17.67
C ASP A 613 -12.95 7.29 16.55
N TYR A 614 -11.66 7.05 16.32
CA TYR A 614 -10.86 7.65 15.26
C TYR A 614 -9.74 6.70 14.81
N GLY A 615 -9.07 7.08 13.70
CA GLY A 615 -7.91 6.36 13.19
C GLY A 615 -8.25 4.97 12.66
N ARG A 616 -7.22 4.15 12.46
CA ARG A 616 -7.33 2.78 11.96
C ARG A 616 -6.76 1.82 13.00
N ALA A 617 -7.48 0.76 13.34
CA ALA A 617 -6.97 -0.29 14.20
C ALA A 617 -6.02 -1.18 13.39
N VAL A 618 -4.75 -1.27 13.76
CA VAL A 618 -3.73 -1.96 12.96
C VAL A 618 -2.73 -2.71 13.82
N HIS A 619 -2.41 -3.92 13.35
CA HIS A 619 -1.37 -4.81 13.87
C HIS A 619 -1.65 -5.24 15.31
N PHE A 620 -1.71 -6.55 15.54
CA PHE A 620 -1.83 -7.11 16.88
C PHE A 620 -0.47 -7.62 17.33
N GLU A 621 -0.11 -7.39 18.58
CA GLU A 621 1.07 -8.01 19.16
C GLU A 621 0.79 -8.40 20.61
N TYR A 622 1.13 -9.63 20.97
CA TYR A 622 0.98 -10.10 22.33
C TYR A 622 2.17 -9.67 23.20
N ASN A 623 1.93 -9.55 24.50
CA ASN A 623 3.00 -9.55 25.49
C ASN A 623 3.70 -10.92 25.54
N MET A 624 4.81 -11.00 26.28
CA MET A 624 5.62 -12.22 26.43
C MET A 624 4.82 -13.43 26.93
N ASP A 625 3.86 -13.19 27.83
CA ASP A 625 3.05 -14.28 28.43
C ASP A 625 1.85 -14.67 27.57
N GLY A 626 1.51 -13.88 26.54
CA GLY A 626 0.35 -14.12 25.71
C GLY A 626 -1.00 -13.88 26.40
N THR A 627 -1.01 -13.04 27.44
CA THR A 627 -2.19 -12.72 28.24
C THR A 627 -2.83 -11.39 27.84
N GLU A 628 -2.10 -10.56 27.11
CA GLU A 628 -2.53 -9.24 26.67
C GLU A 628 -2.27 -9.04 25.18
N VAL A 629 -3.22 -8.40 24.49
CA VAL A 629 -3.11 -8.06 23.06
C VAL A 629 -3.09 -6.55 22.89
N TRP A 630 -2.04 -6.08 22.22
CA TRP A 630 -1.80 -4.67 21.95
C TRP A 630 -2.23 -4.33 20.53
N VAL A 631 -3.05 -3.30 20.37
CA VAL A 631 -3.59 -2.81 19.09
C VAL A 631 -3.19 -1.36 18.90
N SER A 632 -2.59 -1.01 17.76
CA SER A 632 -2.33 0.40 17.46
C SER A 632 -3.58 1.04 16.87
N ILE A 633 -3.89 2.24 17.32
CA ILE A 633 -4.83 3.15 16.68
C ILE A 633 -4.01 4.15 15.90
N TRP A 634 -3.88 3.90 14.61
CA TRP A 634 -3.13 4.74 13.69
C TRP A 634 -3.98 5.97 13.32
N GLY A 635 -3.69 7.08 13.99
CA GLY A 635 -4.31 8.38 13.74
C GLY A 635 -3.54 9.22 12.71
N SER A 636 -3.72 10.53 12.77
CA SER A 636 -3.09 11.49 11.86
C SER A 636 -2.19 12.47 12.62
N ALA A 637 -0.92 12.59 12.22
CA ALA A 637 0.07 13.41 12.94
C ALA A 637 -0.29 14.90 13.03
N ASP A 638 -1.12 15.41 12.10
CA ASP A 638 -1.58 16.79 12.00
C ASP A 638 -2.88 17.07 12.80
N GLN A 639 -3.44 16.07 13.48
CA GLN A 639 -4.64 16.20 14.31
C GLN A 639 -4.30 16.03 15.80
N PRO A 640 -4.07 17.13 16.55
CA PRO A 640 -3.80 17.07 17.99
C PRO A 640 -4.87 16.31 18.76
N GLY A 641 -4.45 15.43 19.67
CA GLY A 641 -5.33 14.54 20.44
C GLY A 641 -5.87 13.33 19.66
N LYS A 642 -5.55 13.24 18.36
CA LYS A 642 -5.88 12.10 17.47
C LYS A 642 -4.66 11.65 16.67
N THR A 643 -3.45 11.90 17.19
CA THR A 643 -2.20 11.48 16.54
C THR A 643 -2.02 9.97 16.57
N GLY A 644 -2.60 9.32 17.58
CA GLY A 644 -2.64 7.87 17.73
C GLY A 644 -2.39 7.42 19.17
N GLU A 645 -2.66 6.14 19.40
CA GLU A 645 -2.60 5.50 20.70
C GLU A 645 -2.44 3.98 20.56
N ILE A 646 -2.17 3.29 21.66
CA ILE A 646 -2.20 1.83 21.76
C ILE A 646 -3.30 1.44 22.74
N VAL A 647 -4.15 0.51 22.34
CA VAL A 647 -5.17 -0.12 23.20
C VAL A 647 -4.68 -1.50 23.59
N ILE A 648 -4.83 -1.83 24.86
CA ILE A 648 -4.37 -3.10 25.43
C ILE A 648 -5.59 -3.83 25.96
N TYR A 649 -5.81 -5.04 25.46
CA TYR A 649 -6.90 -5.92 25.87
C TYR A 649 -6.37 -7.05 26.73
N ASN A 650 -7.14 -7.42 27.75
CA ASN A 650 -6.99 -8.74 28.36
C ASN A 650 -7.49 -9.80 27.38
N ASP A 651 -6.63 -10.74 26.99
CA ASP A 651 -6.97 -11.73 25.97
C ASP A 651 -8.09 -12.68 26.43
N GLU A 652 -8.13 -13.04 27.72
CA GLU A 652 -9.15 -13.96 28.24
C GLU A 652 -10.56 -13.35 28.19
N THR A 653 -10.71 -12.08 28.57
CA THR A 653 -12.03 -11.42 28.68
C THR A 653 -12.41 -10.60 27.46
N LEU A 654 -11.44 -10.26 26.58
CA LEU A 654 -11.59 -9.31 25.46
C LEU A 654 -12.00 -7.91 25.93
N GLU A 655 -11.72 -7.55 27.18
CA GLU A 655 -11.96 -6.22 27.74
C GLU A 655 -10.70 -5.37 27.65
N GLU A 656 -10.86 -4.09 27.32
CA GLU A 656 -9.78 -3.11 27.38
C GLU A 656 -9.35 -2.92 28.84
N ILE A 657 -8.05 -3.08 29.10
CA ILE A 657 -7.46 -2.93 30.43
C ILE A 657 -6.57 -1.69 30.55
N ALA A 658 -6.01 -1.22 29.43
CA ALA A 658 -5.16 -0.04 29.41
C ALA A 658 -5.12 0.61 28.02
N ARG A 659 -4.69 1.88 28.01
CA ARG A 659 -4.52 2.68 26.78
C ARG A 659 -3.34 3.63 26.92
N ILE A 660 -2.39 3.56 26.00
CA ILE A 660 -1.22 4.44 25.93
C ILE A 660 -1.49 5.54 24.90
N LYS A 661 -1.69 6.77 25.37
CA LYS A 661 -2.13 7.90 24.55
C LYS A 661 -0.96 8.75 24.04
N ASP A 662 -1.29 9.69 23.15
CA ASP A 662 -0.39 10.74 22.65
C ASP A 662 0.87 10.19 21.96
N LEU A 663 0.71 9.08 21.23
CA LEU A 663 1.73 8.53 20.35
C LEU A 663 1.54 9.10 18.94
N ILE A 664 2.62 9.52 18.29
CA ILE A 664 2.56 10.04 16.93
C ILE A 664 2.53 8.86 15.96
N THR A 665 1.38 8.64 15.35
CA THR A 665 1.12 7.62 14.33
C THR A 665 1.74 6.24 14.65
N PRO A 666 1.34 5.63 15.79
CA PRO A 666 1.81 4.30 16.16
C PRO A 666 1.29 3.25 15.16
N THR A 667 2.17 2.36 14.69
CA THR A 667 1.78 1.31 13.73
C THR A 667 2.28 -0.08 14.15
N GLY A 668 3.43 -0.53 13.65
CA GLY A 668 4.06 -1.81 13.99
C GLY A 668 4.48 -1.86 15.45
N LYS A 669 4.25 -3.01 16.09
CA LYS A 669 4.57 -3.28 17.50
C LYS A 669 5.25 -4.64 17.58
N PHE A 670 6.42 -4.71 18.19
CA PHE A 670 7.22 -5.94 18.21
C PHE A 670 7.64 -6.22 19.65
N ASN A 671 7.05 -7.24 20.26
CA ASN A 671 7.46 -7.70 21.58
C ASN A 671 8.81 -8.42 21.46
N VAL A 672 9.72 -8.14 22.37
CA VAL A 672 11.10 -8.68 22.33
C VAL A 672 11.07 -10.21 22.32
N TYR A 673 10.44 -10.84 23.31
CA TYR A 673 10.36 -12.30 23.42
C TYR A 673 9.70 -12.94 22.19
N ASN A 674 8.52 -12.47 21.81
CA ASN A 674 7.76 -13.07 20.71
C ASN A 674 8.45 -12.90 19.34
N THR A 675 9.26 -11.86 19.16
CA THR A 675 10.02 -11.63 17.92
C THR A 675 11.29 -12.48 17.86
N ILE A 676 11.96 -12.73 18.99
CA ILE A 676 13.13 -13.62 19.03
C ILE A 676 12.71 -15.03 18.68
N HIS A 677 11.70 -15.53 19.40
CA HIS A 677 11.24 -16.92 19.36
C HIS A 677 10.18 -17.21 18.31
N GLU A 678 9.90 -16.25 17.41
CA GLU A 678 8.93 -16.41 16.32
C GLU A 678 7.56 -16.94 16.78
N VAL A 679 7.00 -16.31 17.83
CA VAL A 679 5.69 -16.68 18.42
C VAL A 679 4.58 -15.80 17.83
N TYR A 680 3.63 -16.40 17.08
CA TYR A 680 2.52 -15.68 16.45
C TYR A 680 1.31 -16.50 16.02
#